data_AF-A0A936XFY4-F1
#
_entry.id   AF-A0A936XFY4-F1
#
_cell.length_a   1.000
_cell.length_b   1.000
_cell.length_c   1.000
_cell.angle_alpha   90.00
_cell.angle_beta   90.00
_cell.angle_gamma   90.00
#
_symmetry.space_group_name_H-M   'P 1'
#
loop_
_entity.id
_entity.type
_entity.pdbx_description
1 polymer ?
#
loop_
_entity_poly.entity_id
_entity_poly.type
_entity_poly.pdbx_seq_one_letter_code
_entity_poly.pdbx_strand_id
1 'polypeptide(L)'
;MTTASGTIRLATIGTGLPTTAGQTITNLPGFPTAGGSPYGFFFADLDAGVSGADVVYVADDGGGTGFQKYSLVGGVWTLNGNIAVTGNALRSITATVTGSNVTLYGVNGTSIVSITDIGGYNAAISGTVTTLVAAPANTAFRGIAFAPEALSSPVISVSPGSLSGYVTQLATPSTSQTFSVTASNLSPSNGTLTVTSSSPANIEVSPDGSTWTGSYSTLAYTGGGISSPGTTVYVRLTGATAGPVTGTVTVSGGTASNANVNITGAVIQNYYSKAAGSLAAPATWGTVADGSGSAPVNFTADGQIFIVANRASTTLDANWTVSGGSSKIVVGNGVAATEFVIPNTFTVTGTTDVANNGTLRLENTTLPTLGALATGSTVNYAQAVAANANAGTYYNLVLTGSTKKLSAGTTTVNGNFTLDNVTDFNGAASPFSTLSLAGNLNMINGSTFETGATGDANRLTLALTGSGTQTLGDGTIRVFRLQTAAVPVTTLNIQLGASTNLVLGNPSSGGLNLLQNTHTLSIGSGTLTITLSGFFSATNIGTITGGNTSNLVVDKTSGGTGIGSVSFTAGSQTLNNFSYNAAGTGSNNLTLGSPLTVNGTLTLTAGNIALGANNLAVAALSGGSATSYIATTGAGAFTLPNIGSTPVVFPVGPSTTLYHPATITNTGTVDNFSVKVASAAPPCSPAAQSVTATWEISEAVAGGSNCALSLDFTGAAIGAGFAPSGAQVVHCNGAVSDYHNGTVTGTVAAGSGFTSFSPIGISNDIVVLPVSFTTVKASQLGSAVKVDWTNATESGVQQYIVERSADGSSFSTLGNQAALGNNNSRMSYVYTDAAPVNGTGYYRIRAIMINGTEKYSAVVRVNTKANAETLTVYPNPVTGGQFSLQLGGYAKGIYQVRLTNAAGQLVYTRAISHNGGSATESIQLPATVQPGLYTLELISTEQKWTKSLLVK
;
A
#
# COMPACT_ATOMS: atom_id res chain seq x y z
N MET A 1 -60.43 -62.54 -7.31
CA MET A 1 -61.60 -63.43 -7.21
C MET A 1 -62.82 -62.65 -7.71
N THR A 2 -63.45 -63.08 -8.81
CA THR A 2 -64.58 -62.37 -9.43
C THR A 2 -65.89 -63.09 -9.13
N THR A 3 -66.82 -62.42 -8.45
CA THR A 3 -68.19 -62.91 -8.21
C THR A 3 -69.14 -62.33 -9.25
N ALA A 4 -70.00 -63.16 -9.82
CA ALA A 4 -70.99 -62.79 -10.84
C ALA A 4 -72.18 -61.95 -10.31
N SER A 5 -72.02 -61.26 -9.19
CA SER A 5 -73.01 -60.33 -8.60
C SER A 5 -72.32 -59.01 -8.29
N GLY A 6 -72.81 -57.92 -8.88
CA GLY A 6 -72.17 -56.60 -8.92
C GLY A 6 -72.21 -55.80 -7.61
N THR A 7 -71.83 -56.39 -6.47
CA THR A 7 -71.68 -55.69 -5.17
C THR A 7 -70.33 -56.01 -4.54
N ILE A 8 -69.54 -54.97 -4.20
CA ILE A 8 -68.26 -55.07 -3.48
C ILE A 8 -68.55 -55.10 -1.97
N ARG A 9 -67.97 -56.05 -1.23
CA ARG A 9 -68.18 -56.20 0.22
C ARG A 9 -67.00 -56.88 0.90
N LEU A 10 -66.84 -56.66 2.20
CA LEU A 10 -65.91 -57.41 3.05
C LEU A 10 -66.59 -58.71 3.50
N ALA A 11 -65.96 -59.85 3.19
CA ALA A 11 -66.51 -61.17 3.45
C ALA A 11 -65.39 -62.17 3.76
N THR A 12 -65.74 -63.25 4.43
CA THR A 12 -64.84 -64.39 4.65
C THR A 12 -64.99 -65.39 3.51
N ILE A 13 -63.89 -66.06 3.15
CA ILE A 13 -63.87 -67.09 2.12
C ILE A 13 -63.39 -68.37 2.77
N GLY A 14 -64.29 -69.35 2.91
CA GLY A 14 -63.99 -70.63 3.57
C GLY A 14 -63.40 -70.49 4.98
N THR A 15 -62.53 -71.43 5.35
CA THR A 15 -61.72 -71.40 6.57
C THR A 15 -60.24 -71.48 6.20
N GLY A 16 -59.40 -70.61 6.78
CA GLY A 16 -57.96 -70.55 6.46
C GLY A 16 -57.65 -69.81 5.16
N LEU A 17 -56.47 -70.07 4.58
CA LEU A 17 -56.03 -69.43 3.34
C LEU A 17 -56.82 -69.99 2.13
N PRO A 18 -57.40 -69.14 1.26
CA PRO A 18 -58.21 -69.61 0.14
C PRO A 18 -57.33 -70.10 -1.03
N THR A 19 -56.75 -71.29 -0.88
CA THR A 19 -55.83 -71.90 -1.86
C THR A 19 -56.51 -72.86 -2.84
N THR A 20 -57.80 -73.12 -2.68
CA THR A 20 -58.59 -74.07 -3.50
C THR A 20 -59.82 -73.41 -4.13
N ALA A 21 -60.19 -73.86 -5.33
CA ALA A 21 -61.34 -73.32 -6.07
C ALA A 21 -62.68 -73.78 -5.47
N GLY A 22 -63.72 -72.93 -5.58
CA GLY A 22 -65.09 -73.26 -5.18
C GLY A 22 -65.48 -72.93 -3.73
N GLN A 23 -64.66 -72.18 -3.00
CA GLN A 23 -64.97 -71.82 -1.61
C GLN A 23 -66.14 -70.82 -1.50
N THR A 24 -66.99 -71.03 -0.50
CA THR A 24 -68.14 -70.18 -0.21
C THR A 24 -67.68 -68.83 0.33
N ILE A 25 -68.21 -67.76 -0.25
CA ILE A 25 -68.07 -66.41 0.29
C ILE A 25 -69.20 -66.18 1.29
N THR A 26 -68.85 -66.10 2.56
CA THR A 26 -69.77 -65.84 3.66
C THR A 26 -69.63 -64.40 4.11
N ASN A 27 -70.75 -63.67 4.20
CA ASN A 27 -70.72 -62.30 4.67
C ASN A 27 -70.26 -62.24 6.13
N LEU A 28 -69.44 -61.26 6.49
CA LEU A 28 -69.12 -61.03 7.88
C LEU A 28 -70.40 -60.63 8.64
N PRO A 29 -70.71 -61.25 9.80
CA PRO A 29 -71.88 -60.87 10.59
C PRO A 29 -71.83 -59.37 10.91
N GLY A 30 -72.91 -58.63 10.59
CA GLY A 30 -73.01 -57.18 10.84
C GLY A 30 -72.48 -56.26 9.73
N PHE A 31 -71.71 -56.78 8.76
CA PHE A 31 -71.27 -55.98 7.61
C PHE A 31 -72.38 -55.85 6.54
N PRO A 32 -72.54 -54.68 5.91
CA PRO A 32 -73.52 -54.48 4.85
C PRO A 32 -73.20 -55.34 3.61
N THR A 33 -74.23 -55.98 3.05
CA THR A 33 -74.11 -56.81 1.83
C THR A 33 -74.31 -56.01 0.53
N ALA A 34 -74.76 -54.75 0.61
CA ALA A 34 -74.95 -53.82 -0.48
C ALA A 34 -74.77 -52.36 -0.01
N GLY A 35 -74.46 -51.45 -0.93
CA GLY A 35 -74.42 -49.99 -0.67
C GLY A 35 -73.08 -49.41 -0.21
N GLY A 36 -72.06 -50.24 0.02
CA GLY A 36 -70.67 -49.81 0.29
C GLY A 36 -69.71 -50.17 -0.85
N SER A 37 -68.48 -49.67 -0.79
CA SER A 37 -67.41 -50.00 -1.74
C SER A 37 -66.06 -50.15 -1.03
N PRO A 38 -65.90 -51.20 -0.19
CA PRO A 38 -64.68 -51.42 0.57
C PRO A 38 -63.53 -51.86 -0.35
N TYR A 39 -62.40 -51.15 -0.30
CA TYR A 39 -61.26 -51.38 -1.19
C TYR A 39 -60.00 -51.88 -0.47
N GLY A 40 -59.88 -51.58 0.83
CA GLY A 40 -58.81 -52.08 1.68
C GLY A 40 -59.26 -52.14 3.13
N PHE A 41 -58.58 -52.95 3.94
CA PHE A 41 -58.87 -53.07 5.36
C PHE A 41 -57.59 -53.26 6.17
N PHE A 42 -57.65 -52.86 7.44
CA PHE A 42 -56.61 -53.11 8.44
C PHE A 42 -57.29 -53.62 9.71
N PHE A 43 -56.85 -54.78 10.18
CA PHE A 43 -57.29 -55.33 11.46
C PHE A 43 -56.38 -54.85 12.58
N ALA A 44 -56.98 -54.45 13.69
CA ALA A 44 -56.30 -54.16 14.95
C ALA A 44 -56.89 -55.06 16.05
N ASP A 45 -56.08 -55.29 17.08
CA ASP A 45 -56.46 -55.96 18.32
C ASP A 45 -56.28 -54.93 19.43
N LEU A 46 -57.38 -54.32 19.90
CA LEU A 46 -57.38 -53.15 20.78
C LEU A 46 -57.94 -53.44 22.19
N ASP A 47 -58.69 -54.53 22.37
CA ASP A 47 -59.24 -55.02 23.64
C ASP A 47 -58.80 -56.47 23.87
N ALA A 48 -57.90 -56.65 24.84
CA ALA A 48 -57.41 -57.96 25.26
C ALA A 48 -58.51 -58.92 25.79
N GLY A 49 -59.72 -58.41 26.07
CA GLY A 49 -60.90 -59.19 26.44
C GLY A 49 -61.60 -59.88 25.27
N VAL A 50 -61.29 -59.50 24.02
CA VAL A 50 -61.83 -60.11 22.80
C VAL A 50 -60.72 -60.92 22.13
N SER A 51 -60.96 -62.22 21.91
CA SER A 51 -59.92 -63.08 21.35
C SER A 51 -59.68 -62.77 19.86
N GLY A 52 -58.47 -62.28 19.55
CA GLY A 52 -58.03 -61.98 18.19
C GLY A 52 -58.45 -60.57 17.74
N ALA A 53 -58.23 -60.25 16.47
CA ALA A 53 -58.54 -58.92 15.96
C ALA A 53 -60.01 -58.56 16.16
N ASP A 54 -60.23 -57.44 16.85
CA ASP A 54 -61.51 -57.02 17.39
C ASP A 54 -61.98 -55.67 16.81
N VAL A 55 -61.11 -54.98 16.09
CA VAL A 55 -61.39 -53.77 15.33
C VAL A 55 -60.92 -53.95 13.90
N VAL A 56 -61.74 -53.52 12.95
CA VAL A 56 -61.35 -53.41 11.55
C VAL A 56 -61.62 -52.01 11.03
N TYR A 57 -60.58 -51.41 10.46
CA TYR A 57 -60.67 -50.19 9.71
C TYR A 57 -60.78 -50.52 8.24
N VAL A 58 -61.69 -49.85 7.54
CA VAL A 58 -61.97 -50.09 6.13
C VAL A 58 -61.76 -48.79 5.37
N ALA A 59 -60.97 -48.85 4.30
CA ALA A 59 -60.94 -47.83 3.27
C ALA A 59 -62.13 -48.06 2.34
N ASP A 60 -63.12 -47.19 2.41
CA ASP A 60 -64.30 -47.24 1.55
C ASP A 60 -64.23 -46.13 0.50
N ASP A 61 -64.54 -46.52 -0.74
CA ASP A 61 -64.45 -45.70 -1.93
C ASP A 61 -65.84 -45.29 -2.46
N GLY A 62 -66.90 -45.60 -1.70
CA GLY A 62 -68.26 -45.11 -1.90
C GLY A 62 -68.42 -43.64 -1.51
N GLY A 63 -69.37 -42.94 -2.14
CA GLY A 63 -69.56 -41.50 -1.90
C GLY A 63 -69.90 -41.21 -0.43
N GLY A 64 -69.02 -40.49 0.27
CA GLY A 64 -69.28 -39.95 1.62
C GLY A 64 -68.75 -40.77 2.81
N THR A 65 -67.96 -41.83 2.62
CA THR A 65 -67.63 -42.79 3.70
C THR A 65 -66.15 -42.86 4.12
N GLY A 66 -65.17 -42.68 3.23
CA GLY A 66 -63.75 -42.54 3.60
C GLY A 66 -63.21 -43.66 4.51
N PHE A 67 -62.62 -43.29 5.66
CA PHE A 67 -62.20 -44.27 6.68
C PHE A 67 -63.41 -44.70 7.50
N GLN A 68 -63.72 -46.00 7.50
CA GLN A 68 -64.76 -46.59 8.35
C GLN A 68 -64.12 -47.44 9.45
N LYS A 69 -64.78 -47.49 10.61
CA LYS A 69 -64.36 -48.34 11.74
C LYS A 69 -65.49 -49.26 12.15
N TYR A 70 -65.17 -50.53 12.32
CA TYR A 70 -66.07 -51.52 12.89
C TYR A 70 -65.39 -52.21 14.06
N SER A 71 -66.16 -52.54 15.10
CA SER A 71 -65.69 -53.37 16.22
C SER A 71 -66.53 -54.64 16.31
N LEU A 72 -65.90 -55.75 16.70
CA LEU A 72 -66.54 -57.03 16.88
C LEU A 72 -67.19 -57.09 18.27
N VAL A 73 -68.50 -56.89 18.33
CA VAL A 73 -69.28 -56.84 19.58
C VAL A 73 -70.25 -58.01 19.59
N GLY A 74 -70.09 -58.93 20.55
CA GLY A 74 -70.96 -60.11 20.68
C GLY A 74 -70.97 -61.02 19.44
N GLY A 75 -69.86 -61.10 18.71
CA GLY A 75 -69.74 -61.89 17.46
C GLY A 75 -70.28 -61.21 16.21
N VAL A 76 -70.73 -59.94 16.30
CA VAL A 76 -71.25 -59.14 15.19
C VAL A 76 -70.41 -57.87 15.01
N TRP A 77 -69.97 -57.60 13.79
CA TRP A 77 -69.24 -56.37 13.46
C TRP A 77 -70.19 -55.18 13.43
N THR A 78 -69.99 -54.26 14.37
CA THR A 78 -70.83 -53.07 14.55
C THR A 78 -70.09 -51.85 14.00
N LEU A 79 -70.73 -51.07 13.13
CA LEU A 79 -70.16 -49.83 12.59
C LEU A 79 -70.05 -48.77 13.69
N ASN A 80 -68.83 -48.33 14.00
CA ASN A 80 -68.53 -47.27 14.95
C ASN A 80 -68.28 -45.93 14.25
N GLY A 81 -68.92 -45.70 13.10
CA GLY A 81 -68.84 -44.44 12.37
C GLY A 81 -67.79 -44.40 11.25
N ASN A 82 -67.75 -43.26 10.58
CA ASN A 82 -66.91 -43.04 9.41
C ASN A 82 -66.40 -41.59 9.36
N ILE A 83 -65.24 -41.37 8.75
CA ILE A 83 -64.65 -40.05 8.53
C ILE A 83 -64.36 -39.91 7.03
N ALA A 84 -65.10 -39.00 6.40
CA ALA A 84 -64.95 -38.69 4.99
C ALA A 84 -63.60 -38.03 4.69
N VAL A 85 -63.04 -38.34 3.53
CA VAL A 85 -61.84 -37.68 2.98
C VAL A 85 -62.26 -36.85 1.78
N THR A 86 -61.90 -35.56 1.76
CA THR A 86 -62.27 -34.62 0.69
C THR A 86 -61.83 -35.13 -0.69
N GLY A 87 -62.75 -35.11 -1.66
CA GLY A 87 -62.50 -35.50 -3.06
C GLY A 87 -63.10 -36.84 -3.52
N ASN A 88 -63.63 -37.69 -2.62
CA ASN A 88 -63.96 -39.12 -2.82
C ASN A 88 -62.74 -39.90 -3.41
N ALA A 89 -62.19 -40.99 -2.89
CA ALA A 89 -62.72 -42.20 -2.28
C ALA A 89 -61.48 -43.05 -1.90
N LEU A 90 -61.36 -43.59 -0.68
CA LEU A 90 -60.12 -44.25 -0.23
C LEU A 90 -59.96 -45.65 -0.82
N ARG A 91 -58.80 -45.93 -1.41
CA ARG A 91 -58.50 -47.19 -2.12
C ARG A 91 -57.48 -48.08 -1.43
N SER A 92 -56.80 -47.58 -0.42
CA SER A 92 -55.79 -48.35 0.30
C SER A 92 -55.69 -47.81 1.71
N ILE A 93 -55.40 -48.70 2.65
CA ILE A 93 -55.17 -48.39 4.05
C ILE A 93 -54.02 -49.24 4.57
N THR A 94 -53.16 -48.63 5.38
CA THR A 94 -52.25 -49.31 6.29
C THR A 94 -52.22 -48.54 7.60
N ALA A 95 -51.72 -49.14 8.68
CA ALA A 95 -51.75 -48.48 9.97
C ALA A 95 -50.65 -48.99 10.92
N THR A 96 -50.35 -48.17 11.92
CA THR A 96 -49.60 -48.57 13.11
C THR A 96 -50.50 -48.52 14.32
N VAL A 97 -50.38 -49.51 15.20
CA VAL A 97 -51.06 -49.54 16.50
C VAL A 97 -50.04 -49.21 17.58
N THR A 98 -50.38 -48.32 18.50
CA THR A 98 -49.55 -48.01 19.68
C THR A 98 -50.47 -47.83 20.89
N GLY A 99 -50.47 -48.83 21.78
CA GLY A 99 -51.51 -48.91 22.82
C GLY A 99 -52.90 -49.04 22.18
N SER A 100 -53.86 -48.24 22.63
CA SER A 100 -55.23 -48.19 22.07
C SER A 100 -55.38 -47.22 20.90
N ASN A 101 -54.31 -46.52 20.49
CA ASN A 101 -54.34 -45.56 19.40
C ASN A 101 -53.94 -46.23 18.10
N VAL A 102 -54.63 -45.89 17.02
CA VAL A 102 -54.36 -46.42 15.68
C VAL A 102 -54.10 -45.26 14.72
N THR A 103 -52.88 -45.15 14.22
CA THR A 103 -52.53 -44.19 13.18
C THR A 103 -52.73 -44.84 11.82
N LEU A 104 -53.80 -44.44 11.13
CA LEU A 104 -54.17 -44.89 9.81
C LEU A 104 -53.49 -44.02 8.75
N TYR A 105 -53.10 -44.64 7.65
CA TYR A 105 -52.62 -44.00 6.45
C TYR A 105 -53.43 -44.51 5.27
N GLY A 106 -54.02 -43.60 4.50
CA GLY A 106 -54.92 -43.93 3.40
C GLY A 106 -54.54 -43.24 2.10
N VAL A 107 -54.98 -43.80 0.99
CA VAL A 107 -54.74 -43.27 -0.36
C VAL A 107 -56.06 -43.02 -1.07
N ASN A 108 -56.31 -41.80 -1.56
CA ASN A 108 -57.49 -41.45 -2.37
C ASN A 108 -57.17 -41.26 -3.88
N GLY A 109 -56.00 -41.72 -4.32
CA GLY A 109 -55.50 -41.58 -5.69
C GLY A 109 -54.67 -40.32 -5.89
N THR A 110 -55.16 -39.15 -5.45
CA THR A 110 -54.46 -37.87 -5.59
C THR A 110 -53.62 -37.49 -4.38
N SER A 111 -53.74 -38.19 -3.26
CA SER A 111 -52.98 -37.92 -2.05
C SER A 111 -52.83 -39.14 -1.14
N ILE A 112 -51.81 -39.09 -0.30
CA ILE A 112 -51.69 -39.92 0.90
C ILE A 112 -52.15 -39.06 2.07
N VAL A 113 -53.08 -39.59 2.85
CA VAL A 113 -53.64 -38.94 4.05
C VAL A 113 -53.37 -39.77 5.29
N SER A 114 -53.36 -39.13 6.45
CA SER A 114 -53.27 -39.82 7.74
C SER A 114 -54.29 -39.29 8.73
N ILE A 115 -54.75 -40.18 9.61
CA ILE A 115 -55.56 -39.87 10.78
C ILE A 115 -55.09 -40.75 11.94
N THR A 116 -55.07 -40.20 13.15
CA THR A 116 -54.89 -41.00 14.36
C THR A 116 -56.23 -41.14 15.06
N ASP A 117 -56.77 -42.35 15.08
CA ASP A 117 -57.93 -42.68 15.89
C ASP A 117 -57.50 -43.03 17.31
N ILE A 118 -58.03 -42.28 18.27
CA ILE A 118 -57.76 -42.45 19.69
C ILE A 118 -58.96 -43.06 20.44
N GLY A 119 -60.02 -43.45 19.73
CA GLY A 119 -61.25 -43.94 20.34
C GLY A 119 -61.13 -45.33 20.98
N GLY A 120 -60.17 -46.16 20.56
CA GLY A 120 -60.03 -47.55 21.06
C GLY A 120 -61.16 -48.48 20.63
N TYR A 121 -61.29 -49.66 21.24
CA TYR A 121 -62.31 -50.66 20.92
C TYR A 121 -63.75 -50.15 21.16
N ASN A 122 -64.67 -50.44 20.22
CA ASN A 122 -66.11 -50.16 20.30
C ASN A 122 -66.53 -48.69 20.55
N ALA A 123 -65.63 -47.73 20.36
CA ALA A 123 -65.95 -46.30 20.36
C ALA A 123 -65.96 -45.71 18.95
N ALA A 124 -66.65 -44.58 18.79
CA ALA A 124 -66.72 -43.88 17.52
C ALA A 124 -65.32 -43.56 16.96
N ILE A 125 -65.12 -43.74 15.64
CA ILE A 125 -63.87 -43.30 15.01
C ILE A 125 -63.71 -41.79 15.20
N SER A 126 -62.50 -41.39 15.59
CA SER A 126 -62.17 -40.00 15.94
C SER A 126 -60.88 -39.56 15.25
N GLY A 127 -60.62 -38.26 15.26
CA GLY A 127 -59.40 -37.66 14.71
C GLY A 127 -59.66 -36.75 13.51
N THR A 128 -58.60 -36.11 13.03
CA THR A 128 -58.64 -35.20 11.88
C THR A 128 -57.79 -35.74 10.75
N VAL A 129 -58.33 -35.74 9.54
CA VAL A 129 -57.59 -36.16 8.34
C VAL A 129 -56.57 -35.10 7.97
N THR A 130 -55.31 -35.52 7.82
CA THR A 130 -54.20 -34.68 7.38
C THR A 130 -53.67 -35.20 6.05
N THR A 131 -53.44 -34.31 5.08
CA THR A 131 -52.76 -34.69 3.83
C THR A 131 -51.26 -34.68 4.09
N LEU A 132 -50.62 -35.85 3.95
CA LEU A 132 -49.17 -35.98 4.09
C LEU A 132 -48.46 -35.61 2.79
N VAL A 133 -49.02 -36.03 1.65
CA VAL A 133 -48.46 -35.71 0.33
C VAL A 133 -49.55 -35.75 -0.74
N ALA A 134 -49.48 -34.82 -1.69
CA ALA A 134 -50.28 -34.82 -2.90
C ALA A 134 -49.50 -35.42 -4.07
N ALA A 135 -50.19 -36.17 -4.93
CA ALA A 135 -49.63 -36.74 -6.13
C ALA A 135 -49.31 -35.60 -7.13
N PRO A 136 -48.12 -35.58 -7.74
CA PRO A 136 -47.80 -34.68 -8.83
C PRO A 136 -48.78 -34.82 -10.01
N ALA A 137 -48.86 -33.80 -10.86
CA ALA A 137 -49.72 -33.81 -12.05
C ALA A 137 -49.49 -35.08 -12.91
N ASN A 138 -50.58 -35.66 -13.42
CA ASN A 138 -50.60 -36.91 -14.20
C ASN A 138 -50.08 -38.17 -13.48
N THR A 139 -49.92 -38.13 -12.16
CA THR A 139 -49.58 -39.30 -11.35
C THR A 139 -50.67 -39.58 -10.32
N ALA A 140 -50.75 -40.82 -9.85
CA ALA A 140 -51.67 -41.22 -8.79
C ALA A 140 -51.00 -42.23 -7.87
N PHE A 141 -51.25 -42.11 -6.57
CA PHE A 141 -50.88 -43.15 -5.61
C PHE A 141 -51.85 -44.33 -5.74
N ARG A 142 -51.31 -45.55 -5.89
CA ARG A 142 -52.11 -46.77 -6.07
C ARG A 142 -52.36 -47.53 -4.78
N GLY A 143 -51.45 -47.44 -3.82
CA GLY A 143 -51.55 -48.13 -2.53
C GLY A 143 -50.47 -47.67 -1.58
N ILE A 144 -50.58 -48.07 -0.32
CA ILE A 144 -49.62 -47.76 0.73
C ILE A 144 -49.35 -49.00 1.60
N ALA A 145 -48.09 -49.19 1.96
CA ALA A 145 -47.62 -50.20 2.91
C ALA A 145 -46.29 -49.72 3.51
N PHE A 146 -45.96 -50.15 4.73
CA PHE A 146 -44.64 -49.90 5.32
C PHE A 146 -43.57 -50.77 4.65
N ALA A 147 -42.37 -50.20 4.45
CA ALA A 147 -41.19 -50.94 4.01
C ALA A 147 -40.48 -51.59 5.22
N PRO A 148 -39.84 -52.77 5.07
CA PRO A 148 -39.03 -53.36 6.14
C PRO A 148 -37.73 -52.56 6.37
N GLU A 149 -37.42 -52.19 7.62
CA GLU A 149 -36.22 -51.41 8.00
C GLU A 149 -34.97 -52.31 8.18
N ALA A 150 -33.80 -51.86 7.71
CA ALA A 150 -32.52 -52.51 7.96
C ALA A 150 -31.87 -51.95 9.23
N LEU A 151 -31.45 -52.82 10.16
CA LEU A 151 -30.79 -52.41 11.41
C LEU A 151 -29.43 -51.76 11.13
N SER A 152 -29.19 -50.59 11.73
CA SER A 152 -27.91 -49.90 11.71
C SER A 152 -26.84 -50.67 12.53
N SER A 153 -25.60 -50.71 12.05
CA SER A 153 -24.55 -51.50 12.70
C SER A 153 -24.16 -50.94 14.08
N PRO A 154 -23.82 -51.79 15.06
CA PRO A 154 -23.28 -51.39 16.36
C PRO A 154 -21.95 -50.63 16.22
N VAL A 155 -21.79 -49.51 16.94
CA VAL A 155 -20.54 -48.71 16.92
C VAL A 155 -20.19 -48.16 18.30
N ILE A 156 -18.90 -48.15 18.61
CA ILE A 156 -18.28 -47.44 19.74
C ILE A 156 -17.34 -46.38 19.16
N SER A 157 -17.33 -45.18 19.74
CA SER A 157 -16.46 -44.08 19.34
C SER A 157 -15.77 -43.48 20.56
N VAL A 158 -14.51 -43.07 20.39
CA VAL A 158 -13.66 -42.48 21.43
C VAL A 158 -13.10 -41.15 20.95
N SER A 159 -12.98 -40.17 21.84
CA SER A 159 -12.37 -38.87 21.54
C SER A 159 -11.68 -38.27 22.76
N PRO A 160 -10.39 -37.87 22.69
CA PRO A 160 -9.49 -38.04 21.55
C PRO A 160 -9.07 -39.51 21.35
N GLY A 161 -8.63 -39.87 20.13
CA GLY A 161 -8.12 -41.21 19.81
C GLY A 161 -6.70 -41.50 20.30
N SER A 162 -6.05 -40.54 20.97
CA SER A 162 -4.72 -40.71 21.55
C SER A 162 -4.52 -39.78 22.75
N LEU A 163 -3.82 -40.27 23.77
CA LEU A 163 -3.34 -39.51 24.92
C LEU A 163 -1.81 -39.65 24.98
N SER A 164 -1.09 -38.53 24.95
CA SER A 164 0.37 -38.52 24.84
C SER A 164 1.00 -37.57 25.85
N GLY A 165 2.33 -37.62 25.99
CA GLY A 165 3.10 -36.69 26.82
C GLY A 165 3.09 -37.00 28.32
N TYR A 166 2.67 -38.21 28.72
CA TYR A 166 2.81 -38.61 30.11
C TYR A 166 4.29 -38.72 30.49
N VAL A 167 4.68 -38.07 31.59
CA VAL A 167 5.99 -38.25 32.23
C VAL A 167 5.76 -38.33 33.72
N THR A 168 6.26 -39.38 34.37
CA THR A 168 6.18 -39.53 35.83
C THR A 168 7.44 -40.16 36.41
N GLN A 169 7.71 -39.93 37.70
CA GLN A 169 8.83 -40.56 38.39
C GLN A 169 8.51 -42.03 38.70
N LEU A 170 9.55 -42.87 38.75
CA LEU A 170 9.45 -44.25 39.22
C LEU A 170 8.77 -44.30 40.60
N ALA A 171 7.90 -45.28 40.78
CA ALA A 171 7.03 -45.46 41.95
C ALA A 171 6.03 -44.33 42.22
N THR A 172 5.83 -43.40 41.28
CA THR A 172 4.85 -42.31 41.39
C THR A 172 3.87 -42.36 40.22
N PRO A 173 2.54 -42.44 40.45
CA PRO A 173 1.56 -42.36 39.37
C PRO A 173 1.56 -40.98 38.70
N SER A 174 1.31 -40.94 37.39
CA SER A 174 1.18 -39.67 36.67
C SER A 174 -0.13 -38.96 37.01
N THR A 175 -0.23 -37.67 36.68
CA THR A 175 -1.53 -37.02 36.54
C THR A 175 -2.36 -37.75 35.49
N SER A 176 -3.67 -37.83 35.70
CA SER A 176 -4.59 -38.45 34.75
C SER A 176 -4.92 -37.53 33.57
N GLN A 177 -5.05 -38.09 32.37
CA GLN A 177 -5.76 -37.44 31.25
C GLN A 177 -7.07 -38.19 30.98
N THR A 178 -7.92 -37.66 30.10
CA THR A 178 -9.26 -38.20 29.86
C THR A 178 -9.61 -38.32 28.38
N PHE A 179 -10.49 -39.28 28.05
CA PHE A 179 -11.19 -39.34 26.77
C PHE A 179 -12.69 -39.65 27.00
N SER A 180 -13.54 -39.31 26.04
CA SER A 180 -14.98 -39.58 26.08
C SER A 180 -15.35 -40.76 25.20
N VAL A 181 -16.33 -41.56 25.65
CA VAL A 181 -16.88 -42.72 24.96
C VAL A 181 -18.34 -42.46 24.57
N THR A 182 -18.65 -42.58 23.28
CA THR A 182 -20.04 -42.61 22.78
C THR A 182 -20.30 -43.93 22.07
N ALA A 183 -21.56 -44.39 22.04
CA ALA A 183 -21.92 -45.62 21.35
C ALA A 183 -23.36 -45.59 20.84
N SER A 184 -23.64 -46.37 19.79
CA SER A 184 -24.99 -46.52 19.25
C SER A 184 -25.22 -47.91 18.65
N ASN A 185 -26.48 -48.33 18.61
CA ASN A 185 -26.95 -49.60 18.06
C ASN A 185 -26.33 -50.84 18.73
N LEU A 186 -25.94 -50.74 19.99
CA LEU A 186 -25.37 -51.85 20.76
C LEU A 186 -26.44 -52.90 21.11
N SER A 187 -26.05 -54.17 21.12
CA SER A 187 -26.87 -55.31 21.55
C SER A 187 -26.17 -56.11 22.67
N PRO A 188 -26.89 -56.52 23.73
CA PRO A 188 -28.30 -56.22 24.05
C PRO A 188 -28.53 -54.72 24.29
N SER A 189 -29.78 -54.24 24.24
CA SER A 189 -30.10 -52.80 24.34
C SER A 189 -29.73 -52.15 25.69
N ASN A 190 -29.55 -52.95 26.74
CA ASN A 190 -29.00 -52.50 28.01
C ASN A 190 -27.83 -53.40 28.38
N GLY A 191 -26.70 -52.81 28.75
CA GLY A 191 -25.49 -53.57 29.08
C GLY A 191 -24.36 -52.67 29.55
N THR A 192 -23.16 -53.22 29.59
CA THR A 192 -21.94 -52.50 29.97
C THR A 192 -20.85 -52.68 28.92
N LEU A 193 -20.11 -51.61 28.61
CA LEU A 193 -18.84 -51.68 27.89
C LEU A 193 -17.70 -51.97 28.87
N THR A 194 -16.68 -52.66 28.37
CA THR A 194 -15.44 -52.96 29.11
C THR A 194 -14.33 -52.06 28.61
N VAL A 195 -13.60 -51.43 29.53
CA VAL A 195 -12.39 -50.65 29.24
C VAL A 195 -11.20 -51.42 29.75
N THR A 196 -10.25 -51.72 28.88
CA THR A 196 -9.05 -52.51 29.22
C THR A 196 -7.80 -51.84 28.69
N SER A 197 -6.76 -51.76 29.51
CA SER A 197 -5.43 -51.30 29.10
C SER A 197 -4.59 -52.47 28.57
N SER A 198 -3.78 -52.23 27.54
CA SER A 198 -2.95 -53.26 26.88
C SER A 198 -1.70 -53.64 27.65
N SER A 199 -1.34 -52.90 28.69
CA SER A 199 -0.14 -53.13 29.51
C SER A 199 -0.41 -52.72 30.97
N PRO A 200 -0.93 -53.64 31.80
CA PRO A 200 -1.24 -53.35 33.20
C PRO A 200 0.01 -53.02 34.03
N ALA A 201 1.22 -53.20 33.49
CA ALA A 201 2.45 -52.83 34.19
C ALA A 201 2.57 -51.30 34.35
N ASN A 202 2.14 -50.50 33.37
CA ASN A 202 2.36 -49.06 33.39
C ASN A 202 1.13 -48.20 33.06
N ILE A 203 0.01 -48.77 32.61
CA ILE A 203 -1.21 -47.99 32.29
C ILE A 203 -2.36 -48.49 33.16
N GLU A 204 -3.05 -47.55 33.80
CA GLU A 204 -4.29 -47.80 34.52
C GLU A 204 -5.41 -46.90 34.00
N VAL A 205 -6.63 -47.39 34.12
CA VAL A 205 -7.86 -46.71 33.74
C VAL A 205 -8.76 -46.54 34.97
N SER A 206 -9.61 -45.53 34.94
CA SER A 206 -10.57 -45.28 36.01
C SER A 206 -11.89 -44.72 35.45
N PRO A 207 -13.05 -45.16 35.97
CA PRO A 207 -14.34 -44.57 35.63
C PRO A 207 -14.61 -43.25 36.37
N ASP A 208 -13.97 -43.01 37.51
CA ASP A 208 -14.29 -41.91 38.44
C ASP A 208 -13.09 -40.98 38.74
N GLY A 209 -11.90 -41.33 38.25
CA GLY A 209 -10.64 -40.60 38.50
C GLY A 209 -9.99 -40.91 39.86
N SER A 210 -10.57 -41.81 40.66
CA SER A 210 -10.13 -42.13 42.02
C SER A 210 -9.79 -43.61 42.22
N THR A 211 -10.56 -44.52 41.60
CA THR A 211 -10.35 -45.97 41.66
C THR A 211 -9.67 -46.43 40.39
N TRP A 212 -8.43 -46.91 40.50
CA TRP A 212 -7.57 -47.22 39.36
C TRP A 212 -7.38 -48.73 39.18
N THR A 213 -7.57 -49.21 37.95
CA THR A 213 -7.45 -50.64 37.61
C THR A 213 -6.86 -50.82 36.21
N GLY A 214 -6.39 -52.02 35.88
CA GLY A 214 -5.99 -52.36 34.50
C GLY A 214 -7.17 -52.58 33.54
N SER A 215 -8.35 -52.87 34.10
CA SER A 215 -9.61 -53.08 33.37
C SER A 215 -10.82 -52.87 34.28
N TYR A 216 -11.94 -52.37 33.74
CA TYR A 216 -13.23 -52.34 34.42
C TYR A 216 -14.40 -52.44 33.43
N SER A 217 -15.56 -52.91 33.89
CA SER A 217 -16.77 -53.17 33.08
C SER A 217 -18.02 -52.43 33.60
N THR A 218 -17.86 -51.15 33.97
CA THR A 218 -18.93 -50.33 34.58
C THR A 218 -19.50 -49.23 33.67
N LEU A 219 -19.07 -49.16 32.40
CA LEU A 219 -19.63 -48.21 31.42
C LEU A 219 -21.01 -48.68 30.94
N ALA A 220 -22.03 -48.40 31.76
CA ALA A 220 -23.41 -48.75 31.44
C ALA A 220 -23.93 -47.97 30.22
N TYR A 221 -24.71 -48.64 29.38
CA TYR A 221 -25.45 -48.04 28.28
C TYR A 221 -26.89 -48.53 28.31
N THR A 222 -27.82 -47.66 27.89
CA THR A 222 -29.26 -47.93 27.88
C THR A 222 -29.87 -47.56 26.54
N GLY A 223 -30.84 -48.34 26.06
CA GLY A 223 -31.43 -48.09 24.75
C GLY A 223 -30.47 -48.27 23.57
N GLY A 224 -29.45 -49.11 23.73
CA GLY A 224 -28.47 -49.45 22.69
C GLY A 224 -27.39 -48.40 22.48
N GLY A 225 -27.22 -47.42 23.38
CA GLY A 225 -26.20 -46.40 23.17
C GLY A 225 -25.78 -45.61 24.41
N ILE A 226 -24.70 -44.84 24.24
CA ILE A 226 -24.20 -43.82 25.15
C ILE A 226 -24.27 -42.50 24.38
N SER A 227 -25.16 -41.60 24.79
CA SER A 227 -25.43 -40.33 24.12
C SER A 227 -24.33 -39.28 24.38
N SER A 228 -24.28 -38.27 23.52
CA SER A 228 -23.40 -37.11 23.69
C SER A 228 -23.91 -36.22 24.85
N PRO A 229 -23.03 -35.68 25.71
CA PRO A 229 -21.58 -35.81 25.73
C PRO A 229 -21.18 -37.13 26.38
N GLY A 230 -20.48 -38.01 25.65
CA GLY A 230 -20.23 -39.39 26.08
C GLY A 230 -19.57 -39.55 27.45
N THR A 231 -19.55 -40.78 27.97
CA THR A 231 -18.99 -41.06 29.30
C THR A 231 -17.48 -40.86 29.32
N THR A 232 -16.98 -40.15 30.34
CA THR A 232 -15.55 -39.86 30.50
C THR A 232 -14.80 -41.07 31.09
N VAL A 233 -13.64 -41.36 30.53
CA VAL A 233 -12.69 -42.37 31.02
C VAL A 233 -11.39 -41.66 31.38
N TYR A 234 -10.89 -41.91 32.58
CA TYR A 234 -9.61 -41.40 33.05
C TYR A 234 -8.51 -42.42 32.81
N VAL A 235 -7.34 -41.95 32.40
CA VAL A 235 -6.16 -42.78 32.13
C VAL A 235 -4.95 -42.14 32.80
N ARG A 236 -4.10 -42.94 33.43
CA ARG A 236 -2.82 -42.49 33.98
C ARG A 236 -1.74 -43.56 33.81
N LEU A 237 -0.49 -43.17 34.03
CA LEU A 237 0.60 -44.12 34.21
C LEU A 237 0.75 -44.51 35.68
N THR A 238 1.05 -45.78 35.97
CA THR A 238 1.26 -46.28 37.35
C THR A 238 2.60 -45.84 37.93
N GLY A 239 3.61 -45.68 37.07
CA GLY A 239 4.99 -45.44 37.48
C GLY A 239 5.74 -46.71 37.93
N ALA A 240 5.24 -47.91 37.65
CA ALA A 240 5.81 -49.15 38.22
C ALA A 240 7.18 -49.52 37.62
N THR A 241 7.34 -49.40 36.30
CA THR A 241 8.58 -49.77 35.60
C THR A 241 9.12 -48.58 34.82
N ALA A 242 10.37 -48.20 35.09
CA ALA A 242 11.05 -47.13 34.35
C ALA A 242 11.23 -47.48 32.87
N GLY A 243 11.12 -46.47 32.01
CA GLY A 243 11.31 -46.57 30.57
C GLY A 243 10.16 -45.98 29.73
N PRO A 244 10.25 -46.11 28.40
CA PRO A 244 9.20 -45.65 27.50
C PRO A 244 7.92 -46.46 27.72
N VAL A 245 6.78 -45.77 27.70
CA VAL A 245 5.46 -46.39 27.80
C VAL A 245 4.72 -46.19 26.49
N THR A 246 4.42 -47.29 25.80
CA THR A 246 3.55 -47.32 24.63
C THR A 246 2.48 -48.39 24.83
N GLY A 247 1.22 -48.03 24.68
CA GLY A 247 0.11 -48.98 24.82
C GLY A 247 -1.19 -48.45 24.27
N THR A 248 -2.27 -49.18 24.49
CA THR A 248 -3.62 -48.83 24.06
C THR A 248 -4.61 -49.03 25.20
N VAL A 249 -5.58 -48.13 25.31
CA VAL A 249 -6.80 -48.36 26.08
C VAL A 249 -7.89 -48.75 25.09
N THR A 250 -8.47 -49.92 25.28
CA THR A 250 -9.48 -50.51 24.40
C THR A 250 -10.84 -50.49 25.08
N VAL A 251 -11.85 -49.96 24.39
CA VAL A 251 -13.26 -50.02 24.76
C VAL A 251 -13.93 -51.09 23.90
N SER A 252 -14.53 -52.10 24.53
CA SER A 252 -15.15 -53.25 23.86
C SER A 252 -16.50 -53.62 24.47
N GLY A 253 -17.36 -54.28 23.68
CA GLY A 253 -18.67 -54.79 24.13
C GLY A 253 -19.82 -54.41 23.20
N GLY A 254 -21.04 -54.80 23.57
CA GLY A 254 -22.27 -54.37 22.88
C GLY A 254 -22.37 -54.78 21.41
N THR A 255 -21.74 -55.88 20.99
CA THR A 255 -21.62 -56.37 19.59
C THR A 255 -20.91 -55.44 18.60
N ALA A 256 -20.37 -54.30 19.07
CA ALA A 256 -19.59 -53.39 18.24
C ALA A 256 -18.12 -53.80 18.16
N SER A 257 -17.44 -53.37 17.09
CA SER A 257 -15.99 -53.42 16.99
C SER A 257 -15.33 -52.58 18.08
N ASN A 258 -14.16 -53.02 18.55
CA ASN A 258 -13.38 -52.33 19.57
C ASN A 258 -12.98 -50.92 19.12
N ALA A 259 -13.06 -49.96 20.05
CA ALA A 259 -12.48 -48.62 19.87
C ALA A 259 -11.20 -48.50 20.71
N ASN A 260 -10.14 -47.97 20.12
CA ASN A 260 -8.82 -47.89 20.76
C ASN A 260 -8.37 -46.44 20.94
N VAL A 261 -7.73 -46.17 22.07
CA VAL A 261 -7.04 -44.91 22.38
C VAL A 261 -5.55 -45.22 22.56
N ASN A 262 -4.70 -44.63 21.73
CA ASN A 262 -3.25 -44.84 21.82
C ASN A 262 -2.64 -44.04 22.97
N ILE A 263 -1.78 -44.66 23.78
CA ILE A 263 -1.13 -44.06 24.95
C ILE A 263 0.38 -44.02 24.73
N THR A 264 0.99 -42.84 24.88
CA THR A 264 2.45 -42.67 24.84
C THR A 264 2.99 -41.80 25.99
N GLY A 265 4.11 -42.22 26.57
CA GLY A 265 4.76 -41.50 27.66
C GLY A 265 6.06 -42.15 28.13
N ALA A 266 6.53 -41.79 29.32
CA ALA A 266 7.69 -42.39 29.96
C ALA A 266 7.57 -42.38 31.48
N VAL A 267 8.08 -43.44 32.12
CA VAL A 267 8.37 -43.46 33.56
C VAL A 267 9.87 -43.25 33.72
N ILE A 268 10.28 -42.28 34.53
CA ILE A 268 11.68 -41.86 34.63
C ILE A 268 12.20 -41.92 36.07
N GLN A 269 13.51 -42.06 36.23
CA GLN A 269 14.20 -41.92 37.50
C GLN A 269 15.30 -40.89 37.34
N ASN A 270 15.21 -39.80 38.09
CA ASN A 270 16.27 -38.80 38.12
C ASN A 270 17.42 -39.27 39.02
N TYR A 271 18.64 -39.07 38.52
CA TYR A 271 19.88 -39.21 39.26
C TYR A 271 20.64 -37.89 39.17
N TYR A 272 21.05 -37.38 40.32
CA TYR A 272 21.84 -36.17 40.44
C TYR A 272 23.26 -36.54 40.78
N SER A 273 24.19 -35.87 40.13
CA SER A 273 25.59 -36.13 40.38
C SER A 273 26.05 -35.51 41.70
N LYS A 274 26.97 -36.19 42.39
CA LYS A 274 27.68 -35.66 43.58
C LYS A 274 28.58 -34.48 43.22
N ALA A 275 29.09 -33.77 44.22
CA ALA A 275 29.98 -32.62 44.00
C ALA A 275 31.36 -32.98 43.38
N ALA A 276 31.78 -34.25 43.44
CA ALA A 276 33.08 -34.71 42.95
C ALA A 276 33.02 -36.15 42.41
N GLY A 277 34.09 -36.56 41.73
CA GLY A 277 34.22 -37.88 41.10
C GLY A 277 33.75 -37.91 39.63
N SER A 278 34.19 -38.94 38.91
CA SER A 278 33.91 -39.16 37.48
C SER A 278 32.41 -39.25 37.19
N LEU A 279 31.94 -38.54 36.15
CA LEU A 279 30.55 -38.63 35.69
C LEU A 279 30.22 -39.99 35.06
N ALA A 280 31.23 -40.69 34.54
CA ALA A 280 31.08 -42.02 33.91
C ALA A 280 31.11 -43.18 34.93
N ALA A 281 31.07 -42.90 36.23
CA ALA A 281 31.06 -43.91 37.29
C ALA A 281 29.71 -43.91 38.03
N PRO A 282 28.92 -45.01 38.05
CA PRO A 282 27.59 -45.00 38.67
C PRO A 282 27.59 -44.59 40.15
N ALA A 283 28.64 -44.91 40.91
CA ALA A 283 28.78 -44.58 42.33
C ALA A 283 28.85 -43.07 42.66
N THR A 284 29.06 -42.20 41.66
CA THR A 284 29.14 -40.74 41.82
C THR A 284 27.78 -40.04 41.66
N TRP A 285 26.70 -40.83 41.58
CA TRP A 285 25.33 -40.37 41.40
C TRP A 285 24.44 -40.79 42.58
N GLY A 286 23.32 -40.09 42.75
CA GLY A 286 22.31 -40.39 43.77
C GLY A 286 20.91 -39.93 43.35
N THR A 287 19.86 -40.51 43.93
CA THR A 287 18.47 -40.19 43.59
C THR A 287 17.96 -38.86 44.18
N VAL A 288 18.67 -38.28 45.15
CA VAL A 288 18.32 -37.01 45.80
C VAL A 288 19.04 -35.85 45.12
N ALA A 289 18.41 -34.67 45.07
CA ALA A 289 18.90 -33.50 44.34
C ALA A 289 20.34 -33.04 44.70
N ASP A 290 20.77 -33.28 45.94
CA ASP A 290 22.12 -32.99 46.44
C ASP A 290 23.18 -34.04 46.03
N GLY A 291 22.79 -35.06 45.26
CA GLY A 291 23.63 -36.17 44.83
C GLY A 291 23.73 -37.32 45.85
N SER A 292 22.99 -37.24 46.96
CA SER A 292 22.84 -38.34 47.92
C SER A 292 21.74 -39.34 47.50
N GLY A 293 21.51 -40.37 48.32
CA GLY A 293 20.56 -41.45 48.01
C GLY A 293 21.20 -42.62 47.26
N SER A 294 20.37 -43.41 46.59
CA SER A 294 20.81 -44.64 45.92
C SER A 294 21.50 -44.33 44.59
N ALA A 295 22.64 -44.97 44.35
CA ALA A 295 23.32 -44.89 43.07
C ALA A 295 22.58 -45.71 41.98
N PRO A 296 22.63 -45.28 40.71
CA PRO A 296 22.21 -46.11 39.59
C PRO A 296 23.09 -47.36 39.48
N VAL A 297 22.54 -48.46 38.96
CA VAL A 297 23.31 -49.69 38.71
C VAL A 297 24.20 -49.56 37.47
N ASN A 298 23.72 -48.85 36.44
CA ASN A 298 24.39 -48.62 35.16
C ASN A 298 23.81 -47.35 34.51
N PHE A 299 24.26 -47.04 33.29
CA PHE A 299 23.79 -45.92 32.46
C PHE A 299 22.93 -46.36 31.26
N THR A 300 22.65 -47.65 31.15
CA THR A 300 22.05 -48.27 29.96
C THR A 300 20.62 -48.74 30.20
N ALA A 301 20.13 -48.67 31.45
CA ALA A 301 18.76 -49.01 31.78
C ALA A 301 17.81 -47.88 31.34
N ASP A 302 16.57 -48.26 31.04
CA ASP A 302 15.54 -47.35 30.53
C ASP A 302 15.09 -46.35 31.60
N GLY A 303 14.66 -45.17 31.14
CA GLY A 303 14.08 -44.12 31.97
C GLY A 303 15.06 -43.39 32.91
N GLN A 304 16.37 -43.56 32.75
CA GLN A 304 17.36 -42.92 33.62
C GLN A 304 17.70 -41.50 33.15
N ILE A 305 17.47 -40.49 34.01
CA ILE A 305 17.78 -39.09 33.72
C ILE A 305 18.98 -38.66 34.58
N PHE A 306 20.12 -38.42 33.94
CA PHE A 306 21.37 -38.05 34.60
C PHE A 306 21.56 -36.53 34.61
N ILE A 307 21.23 -35.89 35.73
CA ILE A 307 21.32 -34.44 35.92
C ILE A 307 22.71 -34.10 36.49
N VAL A 308 23.56 -33.52 35.65
CA VAL A 308 24.86 -32.96 36.07
C VAL A 308 24.57 -31.72 36.91
N ALA A 309 24.57 -31.91 38.23
CA ALA A 309 24.27 -30.92 39.24
C ALA A 309 25.38 -30.87 40.30
N ASN A 310 25.29 -29.92 41.22
CA ASN A 310 26.20 -29.78 42.36
C ASN A 310 27.67 -29.54 41.97
N ARG A 311 27.92 -29.10 40.73
CA ARG A 311 29.22 -28.69 40.20
C ARG A 311 29.10 -27.36 39.47
N ALA A 312 30.07 -26.48 39.65
CA ALA A 312 30.14 -25.22 38.91
C ALA A 312 30.68 -25.43 37.49
N SER A 313 31.75 -26.22 37.36
CA SER A 313 32.28 -26.69 36.08
C SER A 313 32.85 -28.10 36.26
N THR A 314 32.75 -28.95 35.25
CA THR A 314 33.29 -30.31 35.26
C THR A 314 33.69 -30.76 33.86
N THR A 315 34.85 -31.41 33.75
CA THR A 315 35.33 -32.02 32.50
C THR A 315 35.17 -33.53 32.57
N LEU A 316 34.74 -34.14 31.47
CA LEU A 316 34.64 -35.59 31.36
C LEU A 316 36.03 -36.24 31.42
N ASP A 317 36.18 -37.34 32.15
CA ASP A 317 37.46 -38.04 32.37
C ASP A 317 37.48 -39.50 31.87
N ALA A 318 36.36 -39.98 31.30
CA ALA A 318 36.22 -41.28 30.65
C ALA A 318 35.06 -41.25 29.65
N ASN A 319 35.07 -42.14 28.65
CA ASN A 319 33.94 -42.26 27.73
C ASN A 319 32.65 -42.60 28.48
N TRP A 320 31.56 -41.92 28.15
CA TRP A 320 30.30 -42.05 28.86
C TRP A 320 29.14 -42.36 27.90
N THR A 321 28.50 -43.51 28.09
CA THR A 321 27.38 -43.96 27.26
C THR A 321 26.11 -44.04 28.09
N VAL A 322 25.11 -43.24 27.72
CA VAL A 322 23.74 -43.26 28.24
C VAL A 322 22.82 -43.71 27.11
N SER A 323 22.31 -44.93 27.16
CA SER A 323 21.66 -45.58 26.01
C SER A 323 20.30 -46.23 26.28
N GLY A 324 19.80 -46.19 27.52
CA GLY A 324 18.46 -46.72 27.81
C GLY A 324 17.35 -45.95 27.10
N GLY A 325 16.24 -46.62 26.78
CA GLY A 325 15.05 -46.00 26.24
C GLY A 325 14.53 -44.89 27.17
N SER A 326 14.23 -43.71 26.64
CA SER A 326 13.86 -42.53 27.44
C SER A 326 14.92 -42.05 28.45
N SER A 327 16.16 -42.57 28.39
CA SER A 327 17.27 -42.10 29.21
C SER A 327 18.00 -40.93 28.54
N LYS A 328 18.52 -39.99 29.33
CA LYS A 328 19.25 -38.82 28.83
C LYS A 328 20.14 -38.18 29.89
N ILE A 329 21.03 -37.31 29.44
CA ILE A 329 21.86 -36.43 30.27
C ILE A 329 21.20 -35.06 30.30
N VAL A 330 21.27 -34.37 31.44
CA VAL A 330 20.81 -32.98 31.60
C VAL A 330 21.95 -32.17 32.22
N VAL A 331 22.43 -31.14 31.52
CA VAL A 331 23.48 -30.25 32.03
C VAL A 331 22.87 -29.14 32.87
N GLY A 332 23.15 -29.14 34.17
CA GLY A 332 22.62 -28.20 35.14
C GLY A 332 21.23 -28.59 35.67
N ASN A 333 20.83 -27.95 36.77
CA ASN A 333 19.53 -28.15 37.42
C ASN A 333 18.52 -27.00 37.15
N GLY A 334 18.87 -26.07 36.27
CA GLY A 334 18.02 -24.92 35.91
C GLY A 334 18.15 -23.69 36.82
N VAL A 335 18.92 -23.78 37.91
CA VAL A 335 19.08 -22.71 38.90
C VAL A 335 20.51 -22.18 38.90
N ALA A 336 21.47 -23.01 39.32
CA ALA A 336 22.88 -22.62 39.38
C ALA A 336 23.55 -22.75 38.01
N ALA A 337 24.53 -21.88 37.72
CA ALA A 337 25.36 -22.03 36.54
C ALA A 337 26.20 -23.32 36.66
N THR A 338 26.14 -24.15 35.62
CA THR A 338 26.88 -25.41 35.56
C THR A 338 27.45 -25.57 34.17
N GLU A 339 28.77 -25.68 34.07
CA GLU A 339 29.46 -26.03 32.83
C GLU A 339 29.83 -27.52 32.80
N PHE A 340 29.49 -28.19 31.71
CA PHE A 340 29.94 -29.55 31.41
C PHE A 340 30.80 -29.51 30.15
N VAL A 341 32.07 -29.91 30.29
CA VAL A 341 33.05 -29.96 29.21
C VAL A 341 33.22 -31.39 28.72
N ILE A 342 32.95 -31.62 27.44
CA ILE A 342 33.31 -32.84 26.71
C ILE A 342 34.66 -32.56 26.02
N PRO A 343 35.79 -33.03 26.59
CA PRO A 343 37.11 -32.73 26.07
C PRO A 343 37.38 -33.49 24.77
N ASN A 344 38.44 -33.12 24.05
CA ASN A 344 38.82 -33.79 22.81
C ASN A 344 39.27 -35.27 22.98
N THR A 345 39.51 -35.73 24.22
CA THR A 345 39.97 -37.09 24.52
C THR A 345 38.85 -38.09 24.79
N PHE A 346 37.66 -37.63 25.18
CA PHE A 346 36.56 -38.50 25.63
C PHE A 346 35.25 -38.16 24.94
N THR A 347 34.42 -39.18 24.74
CA THR A 347 33.14 -39.04 24.05
C THR A 347 31.95 -39.26 24.98
N VAL A 348 30.84 -38.60 24.67
CA VAL A 348 29.53 -38.85 25.26
C VAL A 348 28.62 -39.43 24.18
N THR A 349 28.02 -40.58 24.46
CA THR A 349 26.99 -41.18 23.61
C THR A 349 25.66 -41.13 24.34
N GLY A 350 24.67 -40.43 23.79
CA GLY A 350 23.34 -40.28 24.40
C GLY A 350 22.74 -38.90 24.14
N THR A 351 21.44 -38.78 24.37
CA THR A 351 20.74 -37.49 24.30
C THR A 351 21.16 -36.61 25.46
N THR A 352 21.57 -35.36 25.17
CA THR A 352 22.04 -34.39 26.16
C THR A 352 21.20 -33.13 26.09
N ASP A 353 20.39 -32.90 27.12
CA ASP A 353 19.68 -31.66 27.35
C ASP A 353 20.59 -30.65 28.07
N VAL A 354 20.30 -29.36 27.91
CA VAL A 354 20.98 -28.29 28.65
C VAL A 354 19.91 -27.44 29.33
N ALA A 355 19.92 -27.45 30.66
CA ALA A 355 18.97 -26.69 31.46
C ALA A 355 19.29 -25.18 31.45
N ASN A 356 18.38 -24.38 32.00
CA ASN A 356 18.62 -22.95 32.22
C ASN A 356 19.91 -22.72 33.02
N ASN A 357 20.71 -21.72 32.63
CA ASN A 357 22.06 -21.45 33.15
C ASN A 357 23.11 -22.57 32.93
N GLY A 358 22.74 -23.68 32.27
CA GLY A 358 23.66 -24.74 31.90
C GLY A 358 24.49 -24.36 30.68
N THR A 359 25.77 -24.77 30.67
CA THR A 359 26.68 -24.64 29.52
C THR A 359 27.23 -26.00 29.14
N LEU A 360 26.96 -26.45 27.91
CA LEU A 360 27.59 -27.63 27.33
C LEU A 360 28.74 -27.18 26.42
N ARG A 361 29.98 -27.42 26.84
CA ARG A 361 31.19 -27.09 26.07
C ARG A 361 31.72 -28.33 25.35
N LEU A 362 31.81 -28.24 24.04
CA LEU A 362 32.13 -29.33 23.12
C LEU A 362 33.53 -29.11 22.52
N GLU A 363 34.55 -29.79 23.04
CA GLU A 363 35.91 -29.75 22.47
C GLU A 363 36.19 -30.98 21.59
N ASN A 364 35.42 -32.05 21.76
CA ASN A 364 35.45 -33.23 20.90
C ASN A 364 34.76 -32.98 19.55
N THR A 365 35.24 -33.66 18.50
CA THR A 365 34.61 -33.69 17.18
C THR A 365 33.46 -34.70 17.10
N THR A 366 33.47 -35.74 17.95
CA THR A 366 32.34 -36.65 18.13
C THR A 366 31.36 -36.01 19.11
N LEU A 367 30.28 -35.45 18.59
CA LEU A 367 29.28 -34.70 19.36
C LEU A 367 28.23 -35.65 19.96
N PRO A 368 27.69 -35.34 21.15
CA PRO A 368 26.50 -36.01 21.65
C PRO A 368 25.28 -35.63 20.81
N THR A 369 24.20 -36.41 20.93
CA THR A 369 22.90 -36.01 20.39
C THR A 369 22.35 -34.89 21.27
N LEU A 370 22.20 -33.69 20.73
CA LEU A 370 21.58 -32.59 21.47
C LEU A 370 20.08 -32.86 21.63
N GLY A 371 19.59 -32.75 22.87
CA GLY A 371 18.18 -32.87 23.23
C GLY A 371 17.53 -31.50 23.41
N ALA A 372 16.80 -31.32 24.52
CA ALA A 372 16.14 -30.07 24.85
C ALA A 372 17.16 -29.01 25.34
N LEU A 373 17.13 -27.83 24.72
CA LEU A 373 17.94 -26.68 25.11
C LEU A 373 17.01 -25.61 25.72
N ALA A 374 17.05 -25.48 27.04
CA ALA A 374 16.15 -24.60 27.77
C ALA A 374 16.46 -23.10 27.56
N THR A 375 15.50 -22.22 27.89
CA THR A 375 15.75 -20.79 28.02
C THR A 375 16.95 -20.56 28.95
N GLY A 376 17.87 -19.69 28.55
CA GLY A 376 19.11 -19.37 29.26
C GLY A 376 20.24 -20.39 29.08
N SER A 377 20.02 -21.53 28.42
CA SER A 377 21.09 -22.51 28.17
C SER A 377 22.13 -22.02 27.15
N THR A 378 23.33 -22.58 27.22
CA THR A 378 24.43 -22.29 26.28
C THR A 378 25.02 -23.58 25.73
N VAL A 379 25.20 -23.65 24.41
CA VAL A 379 26.05 -24.66 23.76
C VAL A 379 27.27 -23.97 23.19
N ASN A 380 28.46 -24.43 23.56
CA ASN A 380 29.74 -23.89 23.10
C ASN A 380 30.49 -24.91 22.23
N TYR A 381 30.61 -24.65 20.94
CA TYR A 381 31.45 -25.41 20.01
C TYR A 381 32.89 -24.90 20.11
N ALA A 382 33.71 -25.62 20.89
CA ALA A 382 35.06 -25.22 21.29
C ALA A 382 36.15 -26.19 20.80
N GLN A 383 35.90 -26.92 19.71
CA GLN A 383 36.91 -27.81 19.13
C GLN A 383 38.15 -27.00 18.73
N ALA A 384 39.35 -27.51 19.02
CA ALA A 384 40.60 -26.85 18.64
C ALA A 384 40.87 -26.85 17.12
N VAL A 385 40.11 -27.65 16.38
CA VAL A 385 40.19 -27.80 14.92
C VAL A 385 39.03 -27.10 14.22
N ALA A 386 39.15 -26.95 12.90
CA ALA A 386 38.05 -26.46 12.07
C ALA A 386 36.81 -27.36 12.26
N ALA A 387 35.69 -26.74 12.64
CA ALA A 387 34.45 -27.47 12.93
C ALA A 387 33.22 -26.63 12.62
N ASN A 388 32.14 -27.31 12.26
CA ASN A 388 30.87 -26.65 11.98
C ASN A 388 29.94 -26.81 13.18
N ALA A 389 29.21 -25.75 13.53
CA ALA A 389 28.04 -25.89 14.39
C ALA A 389 26.88 -26.48 13.59
N ASN A 390 26.17 -27.44 14.17
CA ASN A 390 25.04 -28.07 13.51
C ASN A 390 23.87 -27.09 13.38
N ALA A 391 23.16 -27.15 12.26
CA ALA A 391 21.89 -26.46 12.13
C ALA A 391 20.89 -27.03 13.15
N GLY A 392 20.12 -26.16 13.81
CA GLY A 392 19.26 -26.51 14.92
C GLY A 392 18.79 -25.29 15.69
N THR A 393 18.06 -25.51 16.77
CA THR A 393 17.57 -24.43 17.65
C THR A 393 18.35 -24.44 18.95
N TYR A 394 18.96 -23.30 19.26
CA TYR A 394 19.73 -23.03 20.47
C TYR A 394 19.09 -21.88 21.23
N TYR A 395 19.34 -21.81 22.54
CA TYR A 395 19.11 -20.56 23.26
C TYR A 395 20.30 -19.63 23.07
N ASN A 396 21.41 -19.83 23.77
CA ASN A 396 22.68 -19.19 23.43
C ASN A 396 23.58 -20.17 22.66
N LEU A 397 24.30 -19.67 21.66
CA LEU A 397 25.27 -20.42 20.89
C LEU A 397 26.61 -19.70 20.91
N VAL A 398 27.67 -20.40 21.30
CA VAL A 398 29.04 -19.89 21.31
C VAL A 398 29.89 -20.75 20.38
N LEU A 399 30.70 -20.13 19.53
CA LEU A 399 31.76 -20.80 18.78
C LEU A 399 33.09 -20.26 19.31
N THR A 400 33.97 -21.15 19.76
CA THR A 400 35.26 -20.78 20.37
C THR A 400 36.42 -21.35 19.59
N GLY A 401 37.38 -20.49 19.23
CA GLY A 401 38.66 -20.87 18.65
C GLY A 401 38.59 -21.40 17.21
N SER A 402 39.74 -21.39 16.54
CA SER A 402 39.93 -21.98 15.20
C SER A 402 38.99 -21.38 14.13
N THR A 403 38.91 -22.05 12.98
CA THR A 403 37.90 -21.72 11.96
C THR A 403 36.58 -22.40 12.30
N LYS A 404 35.49 -21.64 12.28
CA LYS A 404 34.14 -22.16 12.55
C LYS A 404 33.18 -21.75 11.47
N LYS A 405 32.23 -22.62 11.15
CA LYS A 405 31.14 -22.31 10.22
C LYS A 405 29.79 -22.73 10.79
N LEU A 406 28.72 -22.12 10.29
CA LEU A 406 27.39 -22.70 10.45
C LEU A 406 27.16 -23.73 9.35
N SER A 407 26.62 -24.89 9.72
CA SER A 407 26.23 -25.90 8.74
C SER A 407 25.12 -25.39 7.82
N ALA A 408 24.91 -26.08 6.71
CA ALA A 408 23.81 -25.80 5.79
C ALA A 408 22.44 -25.84 6.48
N GLY A 409 21.53 -24.95 6.09
CA GLY A 409 20.19 -24.82 6.69
C GLY A 409 20.07 -23.69 7.72
N THR A 410 19.01 -23.73 8.52
CA THR A 410 18.71 -22.66 9.48
C THR A 410 19.23 -23.03 10.87
N THR A 411 20.08 -22.16 11.42
CA THR A 411 20.45 -22.14 12.83
C THR A 411 19.62 -21.07 13.53
N THR A 412 18.79 -21.47 14.49
CA THR A 412 17.97 -20.55 15.28
C THR A 412 18.62 -20.34 16.64
N VAL A 413 18.81 -19.09 17.05
CA VAL A 413 19.41 -18.69 18.33
C VAL A 413 18.45 -17.73 19.01
N ASN A 414 17.77 -18.20 20.06
CA ASN A 414 16.74 -17.43 20.78
C ASN A 414 17.33 -16.42 21.77
N GLY A 415 18.62 -16.54 22.10
CA GLY A 415 19.42 -15.62 22.89
C GLY A 415 20.56 -15.04 22.07
N ASN A 416 21.78 -15.03 22.63
CA ASN A 416 22.95 -14.44 21.97
C ASN A 416 23.73 -15.48 21.16
N PHE A 417 24.28 -15.03 20.03
CA PHE A 417 25.29 -15.76 19.26
C PHE A 417 26.66 -15.12 19.47
N THR A 418 27.65 -15.89 19.93
CA THR A 418 28.99 -15.37 20.25
C THR A 418 30.05 -16.10 19.44
N LEU A 419 30.90 -15.31 18.77
CA LEU A 419 32.16 -15.75 18.19
C LEU A 419 33.29 -15.33 19.15
N ASP A 420 34.04 -16.29 19.65
CA ASP A 420 35.14 -16.10 20.58
C ASP A 420 36.44 -16.65 19.99
N ASN A 421 37.38 -15.76 19.63
CA ASN A 421 38.65 -16.12 18.98
C ASN A 421 38.45 -17.01 17.73
N VAL A 422 37.39 -16.75 16.96
CA VAL A 422 37.07 -17.48 15.73
C VAL A 422 37.60 -16.72 14.52
N THR A 423 38.37 -17.38 13.67
CA THR A 423 38.86 -16.79 12.42
C THR A 423 38.09 -17.33 11.21
N ASP A 424 37.86 -16.51 10.19
CA ASP A 424 37.21 -16.92 8.92
C ASP A 424 35.80 -17.52 9.12
N PHE A 425 34.99 -16.90 9.99
CA PHE A 425 33.61 -17.35 10.21
C PHE A 425 32.74 -17.17 8.96
N ASN A 426 32.00 -18.23 8.60
CA ASN A 426 31.14 -18.24 7.41
C ASN A 426 29.97 -19.25 7.51
N GLY A 427 29.13 -19.30 6.48
CA GLY A 427 28.09 -20.32 6.31
C GLY A 427 28.45 -21.41 5.29
N ALA A 428 27.42 -22.00 4.69
CA ALA A 428 27.49 -22.91 3.55
C ALA A 428 26.62 -22.41 2.40
N ALA A 429 27.05 -22.62 1.15
CA ALA A 429 26.32 -22.19 -0.05
C ALA A 429 25.15 -23.11 -0.44
N SER A 430 25.18 -24.40 -0.08
CA SER A 430 24.13 -25.36 -0.45
C SER A 430 24.00 -26.52 0.54
N PRO A 431 22.81 -26.73 1.15
CA PRO A 431 21.77 -25.72 1.34
C PRO A 431 22.33 -24.44 1.97
N PHE A 432 21.74 -23.29 1.63
CA PHE A 432 22.22 -22.00 2.10
C PHE A 432 22.09 -21.85 3.62
N SER A 433 23.12 -21.37 4.31
CA SER A 433 23.05 -21.13 5.75
C SER A 433 22.28 -19.86 6.11
N THR A 434 21.37 -19.98 7.07
CA THR A 434 20.65 -18.85 7.68
C THR A 434 20.85 -18.88 9.19
N LEU A 435 21.27 -17.74 9.75
CA LEU A 435 21.27 -17.52 11.19
C LEU A 435 20.03 -16.71 11.56
N SER A 436 19.04 -17.35 12.20
CA SER A 436 17.87 -16.69 12.79
C SER A 436 18.20 -16.32 14.23
N LEU A 437 18.36 -15.03 14.52
CA LEU A 437 18.92 -14.53 15.78
C LEU A 437 17.95 -13.57 16.48
N ALA A 438 17.64 -13.85 17.75
CA ALA A 438 16.79 -13.00 18.57
C ALA A 438 17.55 -12.07 19.52
N GLY A 439 18.81 -12.39 19.86
CA GLY A 439 19.67 -11.57 20.70
C GLY A 439 20.83 -10.93 19.94
N ASN A 440 21.93 -10.66 20.64
CA ASN A 440 23.09 -9.99 20.06
C ASN A 440 23.98 -10.97 19.29
N LEU A 441 24.69 -10.45 18.28
CA LEU A 441 25.86 -11.08 17.69
C LEU A 441 27.09 -10.49 18.36
N ASN A 442 27.76 -11.27 19.21
CA ASN A 442 28.98 -10.85 19.89
C ASN A 442 30.20 -11.36 19.14
N MET A 443 31.16 -10.49 18.86
CA MET A 443 32.47 -10.84 18.32
C MET A 443 33.53 -10.42 19.33
N ILE A 444 34.20 -11.39 19.94
CA ILE A 444 35.19 -11.15 20.99
C ILE A 444 36.51 -11.84 20.68
N ASN A 445 37.57 -11.41 21.39
CA ASN A 445 38.91 -11.98 21.32
C ASN A 445 39.47 -12.10 19.90
N GLY A 446 39.25 -11.07 19.07
CA GLY A 446 39.80 -11.00 17.72
C GLY A 446 39.05 -11.82 16.67
N SER A 447 37.79 -12.19 16.93
CA SER A 447 36.99 -12.95 15.98
C SER A 447 36.77 -12.20 14.66
N THR A 448 36.81 -12.92 13.54
CA THR A 448 36.60 -12.36 12.21
C THR A 448 35.65 -13.21 11.37
N PHE A 449 34.85 -12.54 10.54
CA PHE A 449 34.22 -13.19 9.39
C PHE A 449 35.27 -13.49 8.31
N GLU A 450 34.85 -14.19 7.27
CA GLU A 450 35.65 -14.44 6.07
C GLU A 450 36.29 -13.18 5.47
N THR A 451 37.47 -13.35 4.86
CA THR A 451 38.27 -12.23 4.30
C THR A 451 38.33 -12.23 2.77
N GLY A 452 37.56 -13.09 2.10
CA GLY A 452 37.52 -13.25 0.65
C GLY A 452 37.13 -11.95 -0.06
N ALA A 453 38.10 -11.36 -0.74
CA ALA A 453 37.99 -10.06 -1.41
C ALA A 453 36.91 -10.02 -2.51
N THR A 454 36.54 -11.16 -3.10
CA THR A 454 35.57 -11.26 -4.21
C THR A 454 34.16 -11.68 -3.78
N GLY A 455 33.92 -11.82 -2.47
CA GLY A 455 32.65 -12.28 -1.92
C GLY A 455 32.47 -13.78 -2.03
N ASP A 456 32.60 -14.47 -0.90
CA ASP A 456 32.30 -15.89 -0.83
C ASP A 456 30.80 -16.14 -1.06
N ALA A 457 30.46 -17.08 -1.94
CA ALA A 457 29.09 -17.55 -2.16
C ALA A 457 28.46 -18.15 -0.89
N ASN A 458 29.29 -18.55 0.08
CA ASN A 458 28.89 -19.14 1.37
C ASN A 458 28.45 -18.11 2.43
N ARG A 459 28.56 -16.80 2.18
CA ARG A 459 28.12 -15.76 3.13
C ARG A 459 26.67 -16.04 3.56
N LEU A 460 26.40 -16.07 4.85
CA LEU A 460 25.09 -16.47 5.39
C LEU A 460 24.03 -15.36 5.31
N THR A 461 22.75 -15.73 5.44
CA THR A 461 21.67 -14.77 5.76
C THR A 461 21.62 -14.56 7.27
N LEU A 462 21.78 -13.32 7.74
CA LEU A 462 21.53 -12.93 9.12
C LEU A 462 20.10 -12.42 9.24
N ALA A 463 19.23 -13.24 9.82
CA ALA A 463 17.82 -12.98 10.02
C ALA A 463 17.54 -12.59 11.47
N LEU A 464 17.33 -11.31 11.73
CA LEU A 464 17.07 -10.80 13.07
C LEU A 464 15.58 -10.91 13.41
N THR A 465 15.27 -11.64 14.48
CA THR A 465 13.91 -12.01 14.92
C THR A 465 13.54 -11.45 16.29
N GLY A 466 14.51 -10.85 17.00
CA GLY A 466 14.34 -10.24 18.31
C GLY A 466 13.56 -8.93 18.29
N SER A 467 13.39 -8.35 19.48
CA SER A 467 12.72 -7.06 19.70
C SER A 467 13.61 -6.11 20.51
N GLY A 468 13.35 -4.81 20.45
CA GLY A 468 14.16 -3.81 21.15
C GLY A 468 15.49 -3.57 20.43
N THR A 469 16.60 -3.50 21.15
CA THR A 469 17.92 -3.23 20.56
C THR A 469 18.73 -4.52 20.43
N GLN A 470 19.17 -4.85 19.22
CA GLN A 470 20.11 -5.94 18.95
C GLN A 470 21.44 -5.35 18.46
N THR A 471 22.52 -5.65 19.17
CA THR A 471 23.87 -5.22 18.80
C THR A 471 24.54 -6.25 17.92
N LEU A 472 25.14 -5.80 16.82
CA LEU A 472 26.02 -6.59 15.97
C LEU A 472 27.46 -6.20 16.28
N GLY A 473 28.29 -7.18 16.66
CA GLY A 473 29.59 -7.00 17.29
C GLY A 473 30.61 -6.14 16.52
N ASP A 474 31.77 -5.99 17.12
CA ASP A 474 32.84 -5.12 16.60
C ASP A 474 33.62 -5.78 15.46
N GLY A 475 34.24 -4.95 14.60
CA GLY A 475 35.05 -5.41 13.48
C GLY A 475 34.29 -5.48 12.15
N THR A 476 34.71 -6.35 11.23
CA THR A 476 34.07 -6.47 9.91
C THR A 476 33.15 -7.69 9.86
N ILE A 477 31.84 -7.43 9.74
CA ILE A 477 30.80 -8.44 9.57
C ILE A 477 30.48 -8.56 8.09
N ARG A 478 30.60 -9.77 7.53
CA ARG A 478 30.29 -10.05 6.12
C ARG A 478 29.17 -11.06 6.02
N VAL A 479 28.03 -10.65 5.48
CA VAL A 479 26.88 -11.51 5.30
C VAL A 479 26.28 -11.32 3.91
N PHE A 480 25.59 -12.33 3.42
CA PHE A 480 24.90 -12.24 2.14
C PHE A 480 23.75 -11.25 2.27
N ARG A 481 22.96 -11.40 3.33
CA ARG A 481 21.82 -10.51 3.58
C ARG A 481 21.68 -10.26 5.07
N LEU A 482 21.38 -9.02 5.42
CA LEU A 482 20.76 -8.67 6.70
C LEU A 482 19.25 -8.51 6.47
N GLN A 483 18.44 -9.30 7.16
CA GLN A 483 16.99 -9.26 7.06
C GLN A 483 16.35 -9.23 8.45
N THR A 484 15.21 -8.55 8.61
CA THR A 484 14.42 -8.57 9.85
C THR A 484 13.17 -9.46 9.68
N ALA A 485 12.60 -9.96 10.77
CA ALA A 485 11.32 -10.69 10.73
C ALA A 485 10.15 -9.84 10.21
N ALA A 486 9.19 -10.48 9.53
CA ALA A 486 8.07 -9.80 8.90
C ALA A 486 6.99 -9.33 9.90
N VAL A 487 6.69 -10.12 10.95
CA VAL A 487 5.68 -9.91 12.02
C VAL A 487 6.00 -10.95 13.13
N PRO A 488 5.81 -10.74 14.46
CA PRO A 488 5.07 -9.69 15.19
C PRO A 488 5.95 -8.69 15.95
N VAL A 489 7.23 -8.56 15.60
CA VAL A 489 8.12 -7.63 16.29
C VAL A 489 7.62 -6.19 16.08
N THR A 490 7.29 -5.47 17.16
CA THR A 490 6.72 -4.11 17.09
C THR A 490 7.77 -3.06 16.72
N THR A 491 9.01 -3.22 17.19
CA THR A 491 10.14 -2.32 16.91
C THR A 491 11.45 -3.09 17.10
N LEU A 492 12.39 -2.91 16.17
CA LEU A 492 13.74 -3.49 16.23
C LEU A 492 14.77 -2.44 15.83
N ASN A 493 15.68 -2.14 16.74
CA ASN A 493 16.82 -1.26 16.53
C ASN A 493 18.09 -2.09 16.42
N ILE A 494 18.64 -2.19 15.22
CA ILE A 494 19.90 -2.90 14.97
C ILE A 494 21.02 -1.89 15.18
N GLN A 495 21.88 -2.13 16.16
CA GLN A 495 23.00 -1.24 16.46
C GLN A 495 24.31 -1.91 16.05
N LEU A 496 25.04 -1.31 15.11
CA LEU A 496 26.41 -1.72 14.87
C LEU A 496 27.29 -1.34 16.07
N GLY A 497 28.20 -2.25 16.42
CA GLY A 497 29.24 -2.03 17.41
C GLY A 497 30.19 -0.89 17.04
N ALA A 498 31.13 -0.58 17.93
CA ALA A 498 32.03 0.55 17.75
C ALA A 498 32.98 0.27 16.57
N SER A 499 32.96 1.15 15.57
CA SER A 499 33.76 1.02 14.34
C SER A 499 33.52 -0.29 13.57
N THR A 500 32.29 -0.84 13.66
CA THR A 500 31.89 -2.03 12.90
C THR A 500 31.68 -1.72 11.42
N ASN A 501 32.25 -2.53 10.54
CA ASN A 501 31.95 -2.50 9.11
C ASN A 501 30.99 -3.63 8.77
N LEU A 502 29.76 -3.29 8.38
CA LEU A 502 28.77 -4.25 7.91
C LEU A 502 28.81 -4.32 6.38
N VAL A 503 29.22 -5.46 5.83
CA VAL A 503 29.31 -5.71 4.39
C VAL A 503 28.23 -6.68 3.97
N LEU A 504 27.34 -6.23 3.08
CA LEU A 504 26.16 -6.96 2.62
C LEU A 504 26.25 -7.29 1.13
N GLY A 505 26.00 -8.54 0.78
CA GLY A 505 25.96 -9.04 -0.59
C GLY A 505 27.07 -10.03 -0.90
N ASN A 506 26.90 -10.78 -1.99
CA ASN A 506 27.90 -11.66 -2.58
C ASN A 506 27.78 -11.60 -4.12
N PRO A 507 28.54 -12.39 -4.90
CA PRO A 507 28.43 -12.37 -6.37
C PRO A 507 27.06 -12.77 -6.91
N SER A 508 26.27 -13.53 -6.14
CA SER A 508 24.95 -14.00 -6.55
C SER A 508 23.85 -12.97 -6.30
N SER A 509 23.76 -12.40 -5.09
CA SER A 509 22.69 -11.48 -4.67
C SER A 509 22.99 -10.91 -3.27
N GLY A 510 21.94 -10.53 -2.52
CA GLY A 510 22.00 -10.21 -1.10
C GLY A 510 21.63 -8.77 -0.79
N GLY A 511 22.16 -8.21 0.31
CA GLY A 511 21.97 -6.82 0.69
C GLY A 511 21.13 -6.61 1.95
N LEU A 512 20.36 -5.51 1.98
CA LEU A 512 19.59 -5.08 3.16
C LEU A 512 18.08 -5.24 2.94
N ASN A 513 17.39 -5.83 3.92
CA ASN A 513 15.94 -6.03 3.87
C ASN A 513 15.28 -5.83 5.25
N LEU A 514 14.95 -4.58 5.58
CA LEU A 514 14.18 -4.20 6.77
C LEU A 514 12.68 -4.23 6.44
N LEU A 515 11.98 -5.25 6.93
CA LEU A 515 10.60 -5.58 6.53
C LEU A 515 9.49 -4.75 7.21
N GLN A 516 9.83 -3.85 8.13
CA GLN A 516 8.87 -2.99 8.82
C GLN A 516 9.42 -1.57 8.95
N ASN A 517 8.54 -0.57 8.90
CA ASN A 517 8.90 0.84 9.02
C ASN A 517 9.42 1.24 10.41
N THR A 518 9.07 0.46 11.44
CA THR A 518 9.58 0.61 12.81
C THR A 518 10.96 -0.03 13.00
N HIS A 519 11.51 -0.70 12.00
CA HIS A 519 12.85 -1.29 12.10
C HIS A 519 13.91 -0.27 11.65
N THR A 520 14.96 -0.15 12.45
CA THR A 520 16.08 0.77 12.20
C THR A 520 17.41 0.04 12.19
N LEU A 521 18.35 0.49 11.35
CA LEU A 521 19.76 0.09 11.38
C LEU A 521 20.65 1.31 11.67
N SER A 522 21.31 1.31 12.82
CA SER A 522 22.25 2.34 13.24
C SER A 522 23.67 2.00 12.86
N ILE A 523 24.26 2.80 11.96
CA ILE A 523 25.64 2.61 11.49
C ILE A 523 26.66 2.96 12.58
N GLY A 524 26.33 3.89 13.49
CA GLY A 524 27.25 4.36 14.52
C GLY A 524 28.51 4.99 13.93
N SER A 525 29.70 4.66 14.44
CA SER A 525 30.99 5.08 13.86
C SER A 525 31.50 4.16 12.73
N GLY A 526 30.67 3.23 12.29
CA GLY A 526 31.01 2.19 11.33
C GLY A 526 30.82 2.56 9.86
N THR A 527 30.89 1.54 9.03
CA THR A 527 30.59 1.63 7.59
C THR A 527 29.53 0.59 7.22
N LEU A 528 28.46 1.03 6.54
CA LEU A 528 27.56 0.12 5.85
C LEU A 528 27.99 0.01 4.39
N THR A 529 28.27 -1.20 3.93
CA THR A 529 28.68 -1.48 2.55
C THR A 529 27.69 -2.41 1.88
N ILE A 530 27.08 -1.97 0.77
CA ILE A 530 26.39 -2.85 -0.19
C ILE A 530 27.39 -3.17 -1.30
N THR A 531 27.72 -4.45 -1.52
CA THR A 531 28.79 -4.85 -2.44
C THR A 531 28.36 -5.89 -3.46
N LEU A 532 29.10 -6.00 -4.56
CA LEU A 532 28.97 -7.03 -5.59
C LEU A 532 27.57 -7.02 -6.21
N SER A 533 26.74 -8.04 -5.97
CA SER A 533 25.36 -8.14 -6.45
C SER A 533 24.31 -7.77 -5.39
N GLY A 534 24.73 -7.25 -4.23
CA GLY A 534 23.85 -6.79 -3.16
C GLY A 534 23.00 -5.57 -3.57
N PHE A 535 21.84 -5.41 -2.90
CA PHE A 535 20.91 -4.31 -3.14
C PHE A 535 20.08 -3.99 -1.88
N PHE A 536 19.45 -2.81 -1.85
CA PHE A 536 18.38 -2.51 -0.90
C PHE A 536 17.08 -3.11 -1.45
N SER A 537 16.50 -4.07 -0.71
CA SER A 537 15.31 -4.80 -1.19
C SER A 537 14.14 -3.87 -1.53
N ALA A 538 13.33 -4.19 -2.54
CA ALA A 538 12.09 -3.45 -2.82
C ALA A 538 11.07 -3.56 -1.66
N THR A 539 11.17 -4.61 -0.84
CA THR A 539 10.39 -4.78 0.40
C THR A 539 11.02 -4.09 1.60
N ASN A 540 12.16 -3.41 1.43
CA ASN A 540 12.82 -2.67 2.50
C ASN A 540 12.02 -1.38 2.77
N ILE A 541 11.29 -1.38 3.88
CA ILE A 541 10.47 -0.24 4.32
C ILE A 541 10.94 0.37 5.64
N GLY A 542 11.93 -0.24 6.30
CA GLY A 542 12.63 0.33 7.46
C GLY A 542 13.64 1.43 7.10
N THR A 543 14.30 1.98 8.11
CA THR A 543 15.20 3.14 7.95
C THR A 543 16.61 2.90 8.51
N ILE A 544 17.56 3.73 8.09
CA ILE A 544 18.94 3.74 8.58
C ILE A 544 19.15 4.99 9.43
N THR A 545 19.86 4.88 10.55
CA THR A 545 20.37 6.05 11.28
C THR A 545 21.86 6.20 11.00
N GLY A 546 22.24 7.37 10.49
CA GLY A 546 23.63 7.77 10.32
C GLY A 546 24.03 8.88 11.30
N GLY A 547 25.30 9.23 11.27
CA GLY A 547 25.92 10.29 12.05
C GLY A 547 27.17 10.83 11.36
N ASN A 548 27.81 11.81 12.00
CA ASN A 548 29.01 12.50 11.50
C ASN A 548 30.25 11.59 11.38
N THR A 549 30.17 10.35 11.85
CA THR A 549 31.22 9.33 11.75
C THR A 549 30.80 8.12 10.92
N SER A 550 29.52 8.04 10.52
CA SER A 550 28.97 6.92 9.77
C SER A 550 29.34 7.01 8.30
N ASN A 551 29.72 5.90 7.67
CA ASN A 551 29.97 5.87 6.23
C ASN A 551 28.99 4.95 5.52
N LEU A 552 28.58 5.33 4.31
CA LEU A 552 27.83 4.48 3.40
C LEU A 552 28.69 4.20 2.17
N VAL A 553 28.79 2.95 1.78
CA VAL A 553 29.46 2.52 0.55
C VAL A 553 28.50 1.67 -0.25
N VAL A 554 28.24 2.06 -1.49
CA VAL A 554 27.59 1.20 -2.48
C VAL A 554 28.64 0.90 -3.52
N ASP A 555 29.14 -0.34 -3.54
CA ASP A 555 30.15 -0.84 -4.46
C ASP A 555 29.61 -2.08 -5.20
N LYS A 556 28.58 -1.83 -6.02
CA LYS A 556 27.86 -2.85 -6.78
C LYS A 556 28.54 -3.07 -8.13
N THR A 557 29.48 -4.00 -8.16
CA THR A 557 30.29 -4.32 -9.35
C THR A 557 29.77 -5.51 -10.16
N SER A 558 28.70 -6.19 -9.71
CA SER A 558 28.11 -7.35 -10.39
C SER A 558 26.58 -7.43 -10.27
N GLY A 559 25.96 -8.31 -11.08
CA GLY A 559 24.56 -8.74 -10.97
C GLY A 559 23.50 -7.78 -11.54
N GLY A 560 22.43 -8.37 -12.12
CA GLY A 560 21.35 -7.72 -12.88
C GLY A 560 20.38 -6.79 -12.14
N THR A 561 20.23 -6.98 -10.84
CA THR A 561 19.18 -6.32 -10.04
C THR A 561 19.50 -4.86 -9.74
N GLY A 562 18.49 -3.98 -9.78
CA GLY A 562 18.68 -2.58 -9.38
C GLY A 562 19.03 -2.42 -7.90
N ILE A 563 19.70 -1.32 -7.54
CA ILE A 563 20.17 -1.06 -6.17
C ILE A 563 19.01 -0.80 -5.20
N GLY A 564 17.89 -0.26 -5.68
CA GLY A 564 16.71 0.01 -4.86
C GLY A 564 16.75 1.37 -4.17
N SER A 565 16.11 1.47 -3.01
CA SER A 565 15.93 2.73 -2.28
C SER A 565 16.54 2.66 -0.89
N VAL A 566 17.13 3.77 -0.44
CA VAL A 566 17.63 3.93 0.93
C VAL A 566 16.92 5.09 1.63
N SER A 567 16.42 4.83 2.83
CA SER A 567 15.73 5.83 3.66
C SER A 567 16.42 5.96 5.00
N PHE A 568 16.57 7.18 5.48
CA PHE A 568 17.13 7.49 6.79
C PHE A 568 16.04 7.92 7.77
N THR A 569 16.23 7.62 9.06
CA THR A 569 15.31 8.04 10.11
C THR A 569 15.38 9.56 10.28
N ALA A 570 14.22 10.22 10.40
CA ALA A 570 14.14 11.66 10.62
C ALA A 570 15.00 12.08 11.84
N GLY A 571 15.77 13.16 11.68
CA GLY A 571 16.73 13.64 12.69
C GLY A 571 18.09 12.91 12.70
N SER A 572 18.25 11.80 11.98
CA SER A 572 19.51 11.03 11.87
C SER A 572 19.96 10.86 10.41
N GLN A 573 19.75 11.90 9.60
CA GLN A 573 19.93 11.93 8.14
C GLN A 573 21.31 12.47 7.76
N THR A 574 22.35 12.03 8.48
CA THR A 574 23.72 12.51 8.30
C THR A 574 24.67 11.36 8.06
N LEU A 575 25.69 11.58 7.24
CA LEU A 575 26.82 10.68 7.05
C LEU A 575 28.11 11.48 7.11
N ASN A 576 29.21 10.82 7.46
CA ASN A 576 30.56 11.29 7.19
C ASN A 576 30.84 11.21 5.69
N ASN A 577 31.01 10.02 5.13
CA ASN A 577 31.25 9.84 3.71
C ASN A 577 30.19 8.96 3.05
N PHE A 578 29.94 9.23 1.77
CA PHE A 578 29.14 8.37 0.92
C PHE A 578 29.90 8.06 -0.37
N SER A 579 30.28 6.80 -0.58
CA SER A 579 30.88 6.34 -1.84
C SER A 579 29.86 5.56 -2.67
N TYR A 580 29.74 5.91 -3.94
CA TYR A 580 28.80 5.30 -4.87
C TYR A 580 29.49 4.85 -6.16
N ASN A 581 29.54 3.53 -6.34
CA ASN A 581 30.08 2.82 -7.49
C ASN A 581 29.13 1.68 -7.87
N ALA A 582 28.32 1.89 -8.91
CA ALA A 582 27.38 0.92 -9.45
C ALA A 582 27.78 0.56 -10.89
N ALA A 583 28.95 -0.05 -11.06
CA ALA A 583 29.50 -0.42 -12.37
C ALA A 583 28.94 -1.74 -12.95
N GLY A 584 28.05 -2.43 -12.24
CA GLY A 584 27.46 -3.71 -12.67
C GLY A 584 26.52 -3.62 -13.89
N THR A 585 26.11 -4.79 -14.40
CA THR A 585 25.11 -4.92 -15.47
C THR A 585 23.70 -4.79 -14.86
N GLY A 586 22.94 -3.73 -15.15
CA GLY A 586 21.59 -3.55 -14.58
C GLY A 586 21.19 -2.07 -14.38
N SER A 587 20.09 -1.82 -13.65
CA SER A 587 19.72 -0.45 -13.26
C SER A 587 20.67 0.05 -12.16
N ASN A 588 21.61 0.90 -12.53
CA ASN A 588 22.67 1.42 -11.66
C ASN A 588 22.22 2.63 -10.83
N ASN A 589 20.94 2.67 -10.48
CA ASN A 589 20.30 3.82 -9.84
C ASN A 589 19.92 3.47 -8.40
N LEU A 590 20.45 4.25 -7.46
CA LEU A 590 19.96 4.30 -6.08
C LEU A 590 18.90 5.39 -5.98
N THR A 591 17.76 5.11 -5.35
CA THR A 591 16.77 6.15 -5.01
C THR A 591 16.93 6.57 -3.56
N LEU A 592 17.00 7.87 -3.33
CA LEU A 592 17.03 8.44 -1.99
C LEU A 592 15.58 8.59 -1.48
N GLY A 593 15.25 7.86 -0.41
CA GLY A 593 13.92 7.82 0.20
C GLY A 593 13.67 8.87 1.30
N SER A 594 14.71 9.60 1.73
CA SER A 594 14.64 10.71 2.69
C SER A 594 15.73 11.74 2.38
N PRO A 595 15.65 13.00 2.87
CA PRO A 595 16.78 13.92 2.78
C PRO A 595 18.07 13.33 3.37
N LEU A 596 19.23 13.78 2.87
CA LEU A 596 20.53 13.33 3.35
C LEU A 596 21.56 14.46 3.33
N THR A 597 22.35 14.57 4.40
CA THR A 597 23.53 15.43 4.47
C THR A 597 24.79 14.58 4.62
N VAL A 598 25.79 14.77 3.75
CA VAL A 598 27.10 14.12 3.81
C VAL A 598 28.12 15.16 4.26
N ASN A 599 28.54 15.11 5.51
CA ASN A 599 29.43 16.13 6.12
C ASN A 599 30.90 16.01 5.69
N GLY A 600 31.27 14.90 5.07
CA GLY A 600 32.55 14.67 4.40
C GLY A 600 32.37 14.64 2.88
N THR A 601 32.90 13.61 2.24
CA THR A 601 32.94 13.52 0.77
C THR A 601 31.85 12.59 0.24
N LEU A 602 31.10 13.07 -0.76
CA LEU A 602 30.40 12.21 -1.71
C LEU A 602 31.35 11.84 -2.85
N THR A 603 31.58 10.55 -3.06
CA THR A 603 32.40 10.04 -4.18
C THR A 603 31.51 9.34 -5.20
N LEU A 604 31.47 9.86 -6.42
CA LEU A 604 30.69 9.32 -7.54
C LEU A 604 31.62 8.68 -8.58
N THR A 605 31.55 7.36 -8.73
CA THR A 605 32.40 6.60 -9.67
C THR A 605 31.61 6.05 -10.86
N ALA A 606 30.46 5.41 -10.61
CA ALA A 606 29.60 4.83 -11.64
C ALA A 606 28.14 4.77 -11.16
N GLY A 607 27.19 4.98 -12.08
CA GLY A 607 25.75 4.97 -11.83
C GLY A 607 25.23 6.24 -11.15
N ASN A 608 23.91 6.31 -10.96
CA ASN A 608 23.24 7.55 -10.54
C ASN A 608 22.57 7.44 -9.18
N ILE A 609 22.43 8.58 -8.50
CA ILE A 609 21.60 8.72 -7.29
C ILE A 609 20.38 9.57 -7.65
N ALA A 610 19.20 8.99 -7.61
CA ALA A 610 17.93 9.65 -7.87
C ALA A 610 17.35 10.26 -6.58
N LEU A 611 17.04 11.55 -6.61
CA LEU A 611 16.61 12.30 -5.43
C LEU A 611 15.11 12.20 -5.13
N GLY A 612 14.26 12.04 -6.15
CA GLY A 612 12.81 12.16 -5.96
C GLY A 612 12.47 13.51 -5.32
N ALA A 613 11.81 13.50 -4.15
CA ALA A 613 11.47 14.71 -3.39
C ALA A 613 12.54 15.14 -2.36
N ASN A 614 13.67 14.44 -2.28
CA ASN A 614 14.59 14.53 -1.15
C ASN A 614 15.87 15.27 -1.52
N ASN A 615 16.25 16.26 -0.70
CA ASN A 615 17.49 17.02 -0.93
C ASN A 615 18.72 16.20 -0.52
N LEU A 616 19.80 16.37 -1.28
CA LEU A 616 21.13 15.84 -0.97
C LEU A 616 22.12 16.98 -0.85
N ALA A 617 22.63 17.23 0.36
CA ALA A 617 23.67 18.21 0.62
C ALA A 617 24.98 17.50 0.98
N VAL A 618 26.11 17.99 0.48
CA VAL A 618 27.42 17.37 0.73
C VAL A 618 28.46 18.43 1.07
N ALA A 619 29.47 18.12 1.88
CA ALA A 619 30.53 19.08 2.19
C ALA A 619 31.60 19.15 1.08
N ALA A 620 31.86 18.00 0.43
CA ALA A 620 32.74 17.89 -0.71
C ALA A 620 32.22 16.85 -1.71
N LEU A 621 32.58 17.04 -2.98
CA LEU A 621 32.28 16.12 -4.07
C LEU A 621 33.58 15.68 -4.75
N SER A 622 33.68 14.39 -5.03
CA SER A 622 34.73 13.80 -5.85
C SER A 622 34.09 12.96 -6.97
N GLY A 623 34.61 13.10 -8.19
CA GLY A 623 34.07 12.43 -9.38
C GLY A 623 32.85 13.14 -9.97
N GLY A 624 31.94 12.36 -10.56
CA GLY A 624 30.83 12.87 -11.36
C GLY A 624 31.13 12.85 -12.86
N SER A 625 30.20 12.31 -13.65
CA SER A 625 30.34 12.17 -15.12
C SER A 625 28.96 11.93 -15.76
N ALA A 626 28.92 11.83 -17.09
CA ALA A 626 27.72 11.44 -17.82
C ALA A 626 27.19 10.03 -17.49
N THR A 627 28.01 9.19 -16.86
CA THR A 627 27.62 7.85 -16.38
C THR A 627 27.55 7.75 -14.86
N SER A 628 27.84 8.84 -14.13
CA SER A 628 27.69 8.89 -12.69
C SER A 628 27.32 10.28 -12.18
N TYR A 629 26.05 10.50 -11.86
CA TYR A 629 25.56 11.83 -11.49
C TYR A 629 24.32 11.78 -10.59
N ILE A 630 23.89 12.94 -10.13
CA ILE A 630 22.69 13.10 -9.29
C ILE A 630 21.48 13.36 -10.19
N ALA A 631 20.53 12.43 -10.21
CA ALA A 631 19.29 12.56 -10.98
C ALA A 631 18.21 13.26 -10.12
N THR A 632 17.81 14.46 -10.50
CA THR A 632 16.84 15.29 -9.78
C THR A 632 15.40 15.01 -10.25
N THR A 633 14.96 13.76 -10.11
CA THR A 633 13.70 13.19 -10.66
C THR A 633 12.39 13.71 -10.04
N GLY A 634 12.44 14.70 -9.14
CA GLY A 634 11.29 15.25 -8.44
C GLY A 634 11.60 16.62 -7.84
N ALA A 635 11.13 16.90 -6.62
CA ALA A 635 11.36 18.19 -5.95
C ALA A 635 12.75 18.35 -5.31
N GLY A 636 13.51 17.26 -5.15
CA GLY A 636 14.82 17.28 -4.48
C GLY A 636 15.91 17.99 -5.29
N ALA A 637 16.78 18.73 -4.60
CA ALA A 637 17.93 19.43 -5.16
C ALA A 637 19.26 18.90 -4.59
N PHE A 638 20.34 19.09 -5.36
CA PHE A 638 21.70 18.76 -4.96
C PHE A 638 22.46 20.03 -4.53
N THR A 639 23.02 20.03 -3.33
CA THR A 639 23.67 21.20 -2.73
C THR A 639 25.18 21.00 -2.57
N LEU A 640 25.97 21.94 -3.09
CA LEU A 640 27.40 22.06 -2.84
C LEU A 640 27.73 23.38 -2.12
N PRO A 641 28.64 23.36 -1.14
CA PRO A 641 28.95 24.54 -0.35
C PRO A 641 30.15 25.31 -0.90
N ASN A 642 30.34 26.52 -0.38
CA ASN A 642 31.56 27.31 -0.54
C ASN A 642 31.94 27.60 -2.01
N ILE A 643 30.96 27.84 -2.87
CA ILE A 643 31.19 28.17 -4.28
C ILE A 643 31.69 29.61 -4.37
N GLY A 644 32.96 29.75 -4.77
CA GLY A 644 33.64 31.02 -5.01
C GLY A 644 34.12 31.15 -6.45
N SER A 645 35.25 31.83 -6.65
CA SER A 645 35.74 32.21 -7.99
C SER A 645 36.33 31.06 -8.80
N THR A 646 36.42 29.85 -8.23
CA THR A 646 36.85 28.65 -8.96
C THR A 646 35.60 27.98 -9.55
N PRO A 647 35.59 27.63 -10.85
CA PRO A 647 34.45 26.93 -11.45
C PRO A 647 34.19 25.58 -10.76
N VAL A 648 32.94 25.36 -10.34
CA VAL A 648 32.49 24.10 -9.74
C VAL A 648 31.40 23.48 -10.59
N VAL A 649 31.58 22.20 -10.94
CA VAL A 649 30.60 21.42 -11.70
C VAL A 649 29.62 20.73 -10.75
N PHE A 650 28.33 20.93 -10.99
CA PHE A 650 27.24 20.15 -10.43
C PHE A 650 26.89 19.03 -11.41
N PRO A 651 27.26 17.77 -11.13
CA PRO A 651 26.91 16.64 -11.98
C PRO A 651 25.45 16.27 -11.72
N VAL A 652 24.52 16.98 -12.37
CA VAL A 652 23.07 16.79 -12.23
C VAL A 652 22.41 16.42 -13.54
N GLY A 653 21.19 15.89 -13.46
CA GLY A 653 20.36 15.59 -14.62
C GLY A 653 18.88 15.42 -14.23
N PRO A 654 17.92 15.66 -15.14
CA PRO A 654 16.49 15.58 -14.80
C PRO A 654 15.98 14.15 -14.61
N SER A 655 16.70 13.17 -15.14
CA SER A 655 16.37 11.75 -15.06
C SER A 655 17.64 10.94 -14.89
N THR A 656 17.52 9.63 -14.69
CA THR A 656 18.68 8.73 -14.64
C THR A 656 19.25 8.39 -16.03
N THR A 657 18.76 9.04 -17.09
CA THR A 657 19.19 8.81 -18.48
C THR A 657 19.63 10.07 -19.21
N LEU A 658 19.49 11.25 -18.59
CA LEU A 658 19.85 12.54 -19.16
C LEU A 658 20.76 13.27 -18.17
N TYR A 659 21.96 13.59 -18.61
CA TYR A 659 22.97 14.29 -17.82
C TYR A 659 23.11 15.73 -18.34
N HIS A 660 22.71 16.71 -17.52
CA HIS A 660 22.68 18.12 -17.88
C HIS A 660 23.42 18.95 -16.79
N PRO A 661 24.75 18.81 -16.68
CA PRO A 661 25.51 19.45 -15.62
C PRO A 661 25.44 20.98 -15.71
N ALA A 662 25.56 21.62 -14.55
CA ALA A 662 25.73 23.07 -14.43
C ALA A 662 27.11 23.37 -13.86
N THR A 663 27.85 24.29 -14.46
CA THR A 663 29.07 24.84 -13.87
C THR A 663 28.77 26.23 -13.32
N ILE A 664 29.09 26.46 -12.05
CA ILE A 664 28.90 27.74 -11.38
C ILE A 664 30.27 28.30 -11.00
N THR A 665 30.52 29.56 -11.36
CA THR A 665 31.67 30.33 -10.88
C THR A 665 31.13 31.58 -10.21
N ASN A 666 31.39 31.78 -8.92
CA ASN A 666 30.87 32.91 -8.16
C ASN A 666 31.99 33.90 -7.81
N THR A 667 31.96 35.07 -8.44
CA THR A 667 32.94 36.14 -8.16
C THR A 667 32.50 37.09 -7.05
N GLY A 668 31.29 36.89 -6.52
CA GLY A 668 30.76 37.62 -5.37
C GLY A 668 31.16 36.99 -4.04
N THR A 669 30.28 37.11 -3.04
CA THR A 669 30.45 36.48 -1.72
C THR A 669 30.30 34.97 -1.88
N VAL A 670 31.26 34.21 -1.36
CA VAL A 670 31.22 32.74 -1.34
C VAL A 670 29.93 32.26 -0.69
N ASP A 671 29.21 31.35 -1.36
CA ASP A 671 27.93 30.83 -0.86
C ASP A 671 27.72 29.35 -1.24
N ASN A 672 26.72 28.72 -0.66
CA ASN A 672 26.28 27.37 -0.98
C ASN A 672 25.18 27.44 -2.04
N PHE A 673 25.28 26.60 -3.06
CA PHE A 673 24.28 26.56 -4.13
C PHE A 673 23.58 25.22 -4.17
N SER A 674 22.25 25.26 -4.35
CA SER A 674 21.43 24.09 -4.62
C SER A 674 20.98 24.12 -6.08
N VAL A 675 21.18 23.01 -6.79
CA VAL A 675 20.84 22.87 -8.21
C VAL A 675 19.90 21.68 -8.39
N LYS A 676 18.81 21.92 -9.09
CA LYS A 676 17.91 20.90 -9.64
C LYS A 676 17.74 21.14 -11.14
N VAL A 677 17.62 20.07 -11.92
CA VAL A 677 17.26 20.14 -13.34
C VAL A 677 15.91 19.47 -13.58
N ALA A 678 15.07 20.13 -14.35
CA ALA A 678 13.80 19.58 -14.85
C ALA A 678 13.85 19.41 -16.37
N SER A 679 13.24 18.34 -16.89
CA SER A 679 12.99 18.15 -18.33
C SER A 679 11.79 18.99 -18.77
N ALA A 680 11.96 20.32 -18.70
CA ALA A 680 10.94 21.29 -19.08
C ALA A 680 11.61 22.49 -19.76
N ALA A 681 10.88 23.16 -20.64
CA ALA A 681 11.29 24.47 -21.15
C ALA A 681 11.20 25.53 -20.03
N PRO A 682 12.07 26.56 -20.04
CA PRO A 682 12.02 27.63 -19.07
C PRO A 682 10.65 28.32 -19.08
N PRO A 683 10.02 28.58 -17.92
CA PRO A 683 8.66 29.10 -17.85
C PRO A 683 8.51 30.52 -18.40
N CYS A 684 9.60 31.28 -18.48
CA CYS A 684 9.64 32.65 -19.01
C CYS A 684 9.93 32.73 -20.52
N SER A 685 10.02 31.61 -21.26
CA SER A 685 10.27 31.62 -22.69
C SER A 685 9.40 30.60 -23.45
N PRO A 686 9.03 30.85 -24.72
CA PRO A 686 8.25 29.91 -25.50
C PRO A 686 8.97 28.58 -25.67
N ALA A 687 8.28 27.47 -25.41
CA ALA A 687 8.84 26.13 -25.58
C ALA A 687 9.37 25.87 -27.01
N ALA A 688 8.75 26.46 -28.03
CA ALA A 688 9.18 26.32 -29.41
C ALA A 688 10.59 26.90 -29.68
N GLN A 689 11.05 27.87 -28.89
CA GLN A 689 12.36 28.51 -29.02
C GLN A 689 13.34 28.09 -27.94
N SER A 690 13.01 27.06 -27.16
CA SER A 690 13.78 26.72 -25.96
C SER A 690 14.23 25.26 -25.98
N VAL A 691 15.25 25.00 -25.17
CA VAL A 691 15.66 23.65 -24.83
C VAL A 691 14.79 23.13 -23.68
N THR A 692 14.44 21.84 -23.72
CA THR A 692 13.65 21.16 -22.67
C THR A 692 14.56 20.74 -21.50
N ALA A 693 15.27 21.72 -20.95
CA ALA A 693 16.08 21.60 -19.74
C ALA A 693 16.03 22.94 -18.99
N THR A 694 15.58 22.89 -17.74
CA THR A 694 15.51 24.08 -16.86
C THR A 694 16.22 23.78 -15.56
N TRP A 695 17.18 24.62 -15.19
CA TRP A 695 17.93 24.57 -13.95
C TRP A 695 17.25 25.46 -12.91
N GLU A 696 16.74 24.87 -11.86
CA GLU A 696 16.31 25.56 -10.65
C GLU A 696 17.55 25.72 -9.75
N ILE A 697 18.14 26.91 -9.78
CA ILE A 697 19.31 27.26 -8.96
C ILE A 697 18.85 28.15 -7.81
N SER A 698 19.40 27.92 -6.63
CA SER A 698 19.20 28.77 -5.45
C SER A 698 20.50 28.91 -4.68
N GLU A 699 20.68 30.06 -4.04
CA GLU A 699 21.76 30.35 -3.12
C GLU A 699 21.26 30.22 -1.67
N ALA A 700 22.12 29.83 -0.73
CA ALA A 700 21.71 29.61 0.65
C ALA A 700 21.50 30.94 1.40
N VAL A 701 22.31 31.96 1.10
CA VAL A 701 22.17 33.31 1.66
C VAL A 701 21.85 34.27 0.52
N ALA A 702 20.60 34.73 0.48
CA ALA A 702 20.14 35.61 -0.60
C ALA A 702 20.97 36.90 -0.69
N GLY A 703 21.49 37.18 -1.89
CA GLY A 703 22.25 38.38 -2.24
C GLY A 703 23.75 38.27 -2.00
N GLY A 704 24.51 39.08 -2.75
CA GLY A 704 25.98 39.15 -2.66
C GLY A 704 26.72 38.21 -3.62
N SER A 705 26.03 37.24 -4.23
CA SER A 705 26.56 36.41 -5.32
C SER A 705 26.66 37.18 -6.63
N ASN A 706 27.64 36.83 -7.45
CA ASN A 706 27.76 37.29 -8.84
C ASN A 706 28.32 36.14 -9.68
N CYS A 707 27.40 35.36 -10.24
CA CYS A 707 27.70 34.09 -10.86
C CYS A 707 27.87 34.21 -12.38
N ALA A 708 28.79 33.40 -12.90
CA ALA A 708 28.81 32.94 -14.27
C ALA A 708 28.36 31.47 -14.29
N LEU A 709 27.48 31.16 -15.24
CA LEU A 709 26.89 29.83 -15.40
C LEU A 709 27.28 29.25 -16.76
N SER A 710 27.57 27.95 -16.78
CA SER A 710 27.72 27.16 -18.01
C SER A 710 26.81 25.94 -17.91
N LEU A 711 25.85 25.83 -18.83
CA LEU A 711 24.77 24.85 -18.79
C LEU A 711 24.89 23.92 -20.00
N ASP A 712 25.05 22.63 -19.74
CA ASP A 712 25.15 21.61 -20.78
C ASP A 712 23.79 20.95 -21.00
N PHE A 713 23.27 21.06 -22.21
CA PHE A 713 21.99 20.48 -22.61
C PHE A 713 22.12 19.33 -23.60
N THR A 714 23.27 18.65 -23.62
CA THR A 714 23.50 17.50 -24.48
C THR A 714 22.40 16.45 -24.32
N GLY A 715 21.75 16.11 -25.43
CA GLY A 715 20.68 15.10 -25.45
C GLY A 715 19.29 15.62 -25.04
N ALA A 716 19.17 16.89 -24.63
CA ALA A 716 17.88 17.51 -24.36
C ALA A 716 17.04 17.69 -25.65
N ALA A 717 15.72 17.57 -25.52
CA ALA A 717 14.82 17.88 -26.62
C ALA A 717 14.82 19.39 -26.90
N ILE A 718 14.90 19.78 -28.17
CA ILE A 718 14.88 21.18 -28.61
C ILE A 718 13.54 21.54 -29.24
N GLY A 719 13.05 22.75 -28.99
CA GLY A 719 11.86 23.27 -29.65
C GLY A 719 12.04 23.41 -31.16
N ALA A 720 10.94 23.34 -31.92
CA ALA A 720 10.98 23.34 -33.39
C ALA A 720 11.58 24.61 -34.01
N GLY A 721 11.55 25.73 -33.30
CA GLY A 721 12.15 27.01 -33.70
C GLY A 721 13.49 27.30 -33.02
N PHE A 722 14.05 26.35 -32.27
CA PHE A 722 15.32 26.54 -31.58
C PHE A 722 16.51 26.39 -32.54
N ALA A 723 17.36 27.40 -32.60
CA ALA A 723 18.62 27.42 -33.32
C ALA A 723 19.79 27.47 -32.32
N PRO A 724 20.67 26.45 -32.26
CA PRO A 724 21.82 26.44 -31.35
C PRO A 724 22.74 27.66 -31.49
N SER A 725 22.88 28.21 -32.70
CA SER A 725 23.71 29.40 -32.98
C SER A 725 23.21 30.68 -32.33
N GLY A 726 21.93 30.76 -31.96
CA GLY A 726 21.33 31.90 -31.26
C GLY A 726 20.99 31.60 -29.80
N ALA A 727 21.47 30.49 -29.24
CA ALA A 727 21.10 30.07 -27.91
C ALA A 727 21.69 31.03 -26.86
N GLN A 728 20.88 31.38 -25.86
CA GLN A 728 21.28 32.23 -24.75
C GLN A 728 20.81 31.60 -23.45
N VAL A 729 21.54 31.88 -22.36
CA VAL A 729 21.08 31.54 -21.02
C VAL A 729 20.02 32.56 -20.62
N VAL A 730 18.82 32.08 -20.28
CA VAL A 730 17.69 32.92 -19.88
C VAL A 730 17.39 32.72 -18.40
N HIS A 731 17.24 33.81 -17.67
CA HIS A 731 16.85 33.83 -16.26
C HIS A 731 15.40 34.27 -16.13
N CYS A 732 14.58 33.48 -15.43
CA CYS A 732 13.15 33.75 -15.29
C CYS A 732 12.84 34.57 -14.04
N ASN A 733 12.80 35.90 -14.16
CA ASN A 733 12.40 36.79 -13.08
C ASN A 733 10.87 36.99 -13.06
N GLY A 734 10.13 35.94 -12.66
CA GLY A 734 8.68 35.88 -12.81
C GLY A 734 8.26 35.58 -14.25
N ALA A 735 7.41 36.43 -14.85
CA ALA A 735 6.99 36.32 -16.24
C ALA A 735 7.93 37.02 -17.25
N VAL A 736 8.98 37.68 -16.76
CA VAL A 736 9.96 38.42 -17.56
C VAL A 736 11.22 37.58 -17.75
N SER A 737 11.73 37.53 -18.98
CA SER A 737 12.97 36.87 -19.34
C SER A 737 14.14 37.87 -19.36
N ASP A 738 15.15 37.62 -18.53
CA ASP A 738 16.43 38.32 -18.58
C ASP A 738 17.41 37.45 -19.38
N TYR A 739 17.82 37.92 -20.55
CA TYR A 739 18.75 37.19 -21.43
C TYR A 739 20.20 37.57 -21.10
N HIS A 740 20.98 36.58 -20.70
CA HIS A 740 22.39 36.75 -20.38
C HIS A 740 23.24 36.26 -21.55
N ASN A 741 23.81 37.22 -22.28
CA ASN A 741 24.68 36.94 -23.42
C ASN A 741 26.01 36.32 -22.97
N GLY A 742 26.38 35.20 -23.61
CA GLY A 742 27.69 34.57 -23.47
C GLY A 742 27.99 33.67 -24.66
N THR A 743 28.94 32.76 -24.50
CA THR A 743 29.40 31.88 -25.59
C THR A 743 28.60 30.58 -25.61
N VAL A 744 28.19 30.15 -26.80
CA VAL A 744 27.68 28.79 -27.04
C VAL A 744 28.75 27.99 -27.75
N THR A 745 29.15 26.86 -27.18
CA THR A 745 30.10 25.93 -27.79
C THR A 745 29.46 24.54 -27.83
N GLY A 746 29.06 24.10 -29.02
CA GLY A 746 28.30 22.85 -29.18
C GLY A 746 26.97 22.91 -28.44
N THR A 747 26.81 22.06 -27.42
CA THR A 747 25.62 21.92 -26.56
C THR A 747 25.80 22.58 -25.18
N VAL A 748 26.80 23.45 -25.04
CA VAL A 748 27.05 24.18 -23.79
C VAL A 748 26.76 25.66 -24.02
N ALA A 749 25.83 26.22 -23.25
CA ALA A 749 25.51 27.66 -23.25
C ALA A 749 26.01 28.32 -21.96
N ALA A 750 26.77 29.40 -22.09
CA ALA A 750 27.28 30.15 -20.95
C ALA A 750 26.67 31.55 -20.86
N GLY A 751 26.53 32.06 -19.64
CA GLY A 751 26.08 33.40 -19.31
C GLY A 751 26.77 33.93 -18.05
N SER A 752 26.75 35.25 -17.83
CA SER A 752 27.37 35.86 -16.65
C SER A 752 26.54 37.00 -16.09
N GLY A 753 26.86 37.43 -14.85
CA GLY A 753 26.18 38.53 -14.19
C GLY A 753 24.90 38.11 -13.44
N PHE A 754 24.78 36.84 -13.05
CA PHE A 754 23.65 36.37 -12.27
C PHE A 754 23.84 36.78 -10.80
N THR A 755 23.04 37.74 -10.33
CA THR A 755 23.04 38.23 -8.94
C THR A 755 21.76 37.86 -8.18
N SER A 756 20.87 37.11 -8.82
CA SER A 756 19.68 36.51 -8.25
C SER A 756 19.39 35.20 -8.98
N PHE A 757 18.67 34.28 -8.32
CA PHE A 757 18.47 32.93 -8.84
C PHE A 757 17.01 32.54 -8.79
N SER A 758 16.56 31.93 -9.87
CA SER A 758 15.21 31.40 -10.10
C SER A 758 15.35 30.35 -11.23
N PRO A 759 14.27 29.82 -11.84
CA PRO A 759 14.44 28.94 -13.00
C PRO A 759 15.28 29.61 -14.09
N ILE A 760 16.34 28.93 -14.52
CA ILE A 760 17.26 29.34 -15.57
C ILE A 760 17.19 28.29 -16.67
N GLY A 761 17.07 28.71 -17.92
CA GLY A 761 17.00 27.81 -19.06
C GLY A 761 17.83 28.29 -20.23
N ILE A 762 17.60 27.67 -21.38
CA ILE A 762 18.27 28.01 -22.64
C ILE A 762 17.21 28.25 -23.69
N SER A 763 17.25 29.45 -24.30
CA SER A 763 16.28 29.87 -25.30
C SER A 763 16.94 30.76 -26.36
N ASN A 764 16.32 30.88 -27.53
CA ASN A 764 16.67 31.95 -28.46
C ASN A 764 15.97 33.25 -28.07
N ASP A 765 16.64 34.38 -28.33
CA ASP A 765 16.01 35.69 -28.25
C ASP A 765 14.84 35.77 -29.24
N ILE A 766 13.66 36.15 -28.74
CA ILE A 766 12.52 36.42 -29.60
C ILE A 766 12.70 37.82 -30.12
N VAL A 767 13.14 37.96 -31.37
CA VAL A 767 13.04 39.24 -32.06
C VAL A 767 11.56 39.56 -32.24
N VAL A 768 10.98 40.29 -31.29
CA VAL A 768 9.66 40.89 -31.44
C VAL A 768 9.75 41.90 -32.58
N LEU A 769 9.09 41.59 -33.70
CA LEU A 769 9.06 42.45 -34.86
C LEU A 769 8.48 43.82 -34.43
N PRO A 770 9.20 44.93 -34.62
CA PRO A 770 8.84 46.15 -33.92
C PRO A 770 7.58 46.78 -34.52
N VAL A 771 6.72 47.39 -33.69
CA VAL A 771 5.39 47.93 -34.07
C VAL A 771 5.41 48.69 -35.42
N SER A 772 4.44 48.41 -36.28
CA SER A 772 4.28 49.03 -37.60
C SER A 772 2.87 49.57 -37.77
N PHE A 773 2.74 50.85 -38.14
CA PHE A 773 1.46 51.51 -38.37
C PHE A 773 0.97 51.20 -39.78
N THR A 774 -0.21 50.58 -39.91
CA THR A 774 -0.82 50.31 -41.24
C THR A 774 -1.63 51.50 -41.74
N THR A 775 -2.33 52.17 -40.83
CA THR A 775 -3.11 53.37 -41.17
C THR A 775 -3.01 54.40 -40.06
N VAL A 776 -2.84 55.66 -40.44
CA VAL A 776 -3.08 56.84 -39.59
C VAL A 776 -3.94 57.80 -40.40
N LYS A 777 -4.95 58.40 -39.79
CA LYS A 777 -5.85 59.36 -40.43
C LYS A 777 -6.30 60.42 -39.44
N ALA A 778 -6.28 61.68 -39.86
CA ALA A 778 -6.92 62.79 -39.16
C ALA A 778 -8.08 63.33 -39.99
N SER A 779 -9.23 63.55 -39.36
CA SER A 779 -10.43 64.09 -40.02
C SER A 779 -11.14 65.10 -39.13
N GLN A 780 -11.65 66.18 -39.73
CA GLN A 780 -12.43 67.18 -39.01
C GLN A 780 -13.75 66.56 -38.51
N LEU A 781 -14.07 66.80 -37.24
CA LEU A 781 -15.31 66.40 -36.57
C LEU A 781 -15.91 67.63 -35.88
N GLY A 782 -16.77 68.36 -36.58
CA GLY A 782 -17.29 69.65 -36.07
C GLY A 782 -16.18 70.68 -35.88
N SER A 783 -16.02 71.20 -34.66
CA SER A 783 -14.91 72.07 -34.25
C SER A 783 -13.66 71.30 -33.78
N ALA A 784 -13.71 69.96 -33.72
CA ALA A 784 -12.63 69.10 -33.27
C ALA A 784 -11.95 68.36 -34.44
N VAL A 785 -10.84 67.67 -34.17
CA VAL A 785 -10.22 66.71 -35.09
C VAL A 785 -10.21 65.32 -34.45
N LYS A 786 -10.66 64.33 -35.20
CA LYS A 786 -10.56 62.91 -34.86
C LYS A 786 -9.33 62.30 -35.52
N VAL A 787 -8.48 61.65 -34.73
CA VAL A 787 -7.27 60.94 -35.16
C VAL A 787 -7.49 59.45 -34.93
N ASP A 788 -7.44 58.66 -36.00
CA ASP A 788 -7.56 57.21 -35.96
C ASP A 788 -6.24 56.57 -36.42
N TRP A 789 -5.80 55.51 -35.74
CA TRP A 789 -4.69 54.69 -36.23
C TRP A 789 -4.91 53.20 -36.01
N THR A 790 -4.21 52.40 -36.82
CA THR A 790 -4.20 50.94 -36.72
C THR A 790 -2.76 50.43 -36.82
N ASN A 791 -2.42 49.47 -35.97
CA ASN A 791 -1.14 48.77 -36.00
C ASN A 791 -1.29 47.46 -36.79
N ALA A 792 -0.28 47.10 -37.59
CA ALA A 792 -0.22 45.80 -38.27
C ALA A 792 -0.14 44.67 -37.24
N THR A 793 0.75 44.86 -36.27
CA THR A 793 0.96 44.03 -35.08
C THR A 793 1.28 44.96 -33.92
N GLU A 794 0.78 44.63 -32.74
CA GLU A 794 1.07 45.34 -31.51
C GLU A 794 1.80 44.39 -30.54
N SER A 795 3.10 44.60 -30.36
CA SER A 795 3.96 43.81 -29.47
C SER A 795 5.06 44.69 -28.89
N GLY A 796 5.38 44.52 -27.62
CA GLY A 796 6.41 45.29 -26.91
C GLY A 796 6.12 46.79 -26.72
N VAL A 797 4.87 47.25 -26.86
CA VAL A 797 4.50 48.67 -26.75
C VAL A 797 4.07 49.00 -25.32
N GLN A 798 4.68 50.02 -24.71
CA GLN A 798 4.30 50.54 -23.40
C GLN A 798 3.11 51.49 -23.52
N GLN A 799 3.17 52.46 -24.44
CA GLN A 799 2.11 53.45 -24.66
C GLN A 799 2.23 54.13 -26.04
N TYR A 800 1.12 54.71 -26.51
CA TYR A 800 1.07 55.62 -27.65
C TYR A 800 0.88 57.06 -27.17
N ILE A 801 1.56 58.00 -27.83
CA ILE A 801 1.45 59.43 -27.58
C ILE A 801 0.95 60.07 -28.87
N VAL A 802 -0.20 60.75 -28.80
CA VAL A 802 -0.78 61.47 -29.92
C VAL A 802 -0.19 62.88 -29.93
N GLU A 803 0.37 63.29 -31.07
CA GLU A 803 1.05 64.57 -31.20
C GLU A 803 0.45 65.41 -32.33
N ARG A 804 0.48 66.73 -32.16
CA ARG A 804 -0.04 67.74 -33.09
C ARG A 804 0.97 68.81 -33.41
N SER A 805 0.97 69.26 -34.65
CA SER A 805 1.78 70.37 -35.15
C SER A 805 0.96 71.33 -36.03
N ALA A 806 1.33 72.61 -36.01
CA ALA A 806 0.78 73.64 -36.91
C ALA A 806 1.61 73.79 -38.20
N ASP A 807 2.89 73.40 -38.18
CA ASP A 807 3.86 73.59 -39.26
C ASP A 807 4.30 72.26 -39.91
N GLY A 808 3.91 71.12 -39.33
CA GLY A 808 4.27 69.78 -39.78
C GLY A 808 5.65 69.28 -39.32
N SER A 809 6.38 70.08 -38.53
CA SER A 809 7.75 69.82 -38.07
C SER A 809 7.92 69.89 -36.54
N SER A 810 7.24 70.84 -35.89
CA SER A 810 7.26 71.06 -34.45
C SER A 810 6.02 70.43 -33.81
N PHE A 811 6.17 69.30 -33.14
CA PHE A 811 5.08 68.52 -32.57
C PHE A 811 4.93 68.74 -31.06
N SER A 812 3.70 68.92 -30.61
CA SER A 812 3.29 69.04 -29.21
C SER A 812 2.42 67.85 -28.83
N THR A 813 2.59 67.33 -27.61
CA THR A 813 1.80 66.20 -27.11
C THR A 813 0.37 66.62 -26.78
N LEU A 814 -0.62 65.85 -27.23
CA LEU A 814 -2.03 66.03 -26.89
C LEU A 814 -2.47 65.11 -25.76
N GLY A 815 -2.00 63.86 -25.76
CA GLY A 815 -2.31 62.89 -24.72
C GLY A 815 -1.78 61.50 -25.03
N ASN A 816 -1.90 60.63 -24.04
CA ASN A 816 -1.39 59.25 -24.10
C ASN A 816 -2.55 58.27 -24.23
N GLN A 817 -2.33 57.17 -24.93
CA GLN A 817 -3.23 56.03 -25.02
C GLN A 817 -2.47 54.75 -24.68
N ALA A 818 -3.00 53.97 -23.74
CA ALA A 818 -2.42 52.68 -23.37
C ALA A 818 -2.58 51.67 -24.51
N ALA A 819 -1.63 50.74 -24.63
CA ALA A 819 -1.76 49.62 -25.55
C ALA A 819 -2.90 48.68 -25.10
N LEU A 820 -3.73 48.24 -26.02
CA LEU A 820 -4.93 47.44 -25.76
C LEU A 820 -4.69 45.94 -25.94
N GLY A 821 -3.75 45.54 -26.81
CA GLY A 821 -3.60 44.16 -27.29
C GLY A 821 -2.26 43.54 -26.97
N ASN A 822 -1.15 44.25 -27.19
CA ASN A 822 0.26 43.85 -26.97
C ASN A 822 0.65 42.35 -27.14
N ASN A 823 -0.10 41.60 -27.92
CA ASN A 823 -0.03 40.15 -28.11
C ASN A 823 0.18 39.81 -29.59
N ASN A 824 0.88 40.69 -30.30
CA ASN A 824 1.13 40.64 -31.73
C ASN A 824 -0.12 40.73 -32.63
N SER A 825 -1.25 41.19 -32.09
CA SER A 825 -2.51 41.37 -32.85
C SER A 825 -2.63 42.74 -33.51
N ARG A 826 -3.49 42.84 -34.52
CA ARG A 826 -3.91 44.10 -35.15
C ARG A 826 -4.82 44.87 -34.19
N MET A 827 -4.41 46.06 -33.76
CA MET A 827 -5.21 46.93 -32.88
C MET A 827 -5.52 48.26 -33.55
N SER A 828 -6.67 48.84 -33.22
CA SER A 828 -7.13 50.14 -33.75
C SER A 828 -7.51 51.07 -32.61
N TYR A 829 -7.20 52.35 -32.79
CA TYR A 829 -7.31 53.37 -31.77
C TYR A 829 -7.95 54.63 -32.34
N VAL A 830 -8.57 55.40 -31.45
CA VAL A 830 -9.15 56.71 -31.74
C VAL A 830 -8.76 57.70 -30.65
N TYR A 831 -8.45 58.93 -31.07
CA TYR A 831 -8.22 60.06 -30.19
C TYR A 831 -8.87 61.33 -30.77
N THR A 832 -9.46 62.17 -29.92
CA THR A 832 -10.15 63.40 -30.34
C THR A 832 -9.43 64.63 -29.78
N ASP A 833 -8.94 65.49 -30.68
CA ASP A 833 -8.46 66.83 -30.34
C ASP A 833 -9.62 67.82 -30.37
N ALA A 834 -10.07 68.26 -29.19
CA ALA A 834 -11.20 69.17 -29.03
C ALA A 834 -10.89 70.63 -29.40
N ALA A 835 -9.61 71.01 -29.52
CA ALA A 835 -9.19 72.39 -29.81
C ALA A 835 -8.08 72.41 -30.88
N PRO A 836 -8.38 71.94 -32.11
CA PRO A 836 -7.39 71.79 -33.18
C PRO A 836 -6.89 73.15 -33.68
N VAL A 837 -5.73 73.13 -34.34
CA VAL A 837 -5.19 74.31 -35.02
C VAL A 837 -6.21 74.79 -36.08
N ASN A 838 -6.52 76.08 -36.08
CA ASN A 838 -7.37 76.71 -37.09
C ASN A 838 -6.62 76.73 -38.44
N GLY A 839 -7.26 76.25 -39.50
CA GLY A 839 -6.63 76.09 -40.81
C GLY A 839 -5.98 74.71 -40.94
N THR A 840 -4.71 74.65 -41.34
CA THR A 840 -4.04 73.35 -41.54
C THR A 840 -3.41 72.86 -40.24
N GLY A 841 -3.77 71.65 -39.80
CA GLY A 841 -3.14 70.94 -38.68
C GLY A 841 -2.54 69.61 -39.12
N TYR A 842 -1.45 69.20 -38.46
CA TYR A 842 -0.73 67.95 -38.70
C TYR A 842 -0.73 67.08 -37.44
N TYR A 843 -0.86 65.76 -37.60
CA TYR A 843 -0.89 64.80 -36.50
C TYR A 843 0.04 63.62 -36.78
N ARG A 844 0.64 63.06 -35.74
CA ARG A 844 1.38 61.79 -35.78
C ARG A 844 1.23 61.03 -34.47
N ILE A 845 1.53 59.74 -34.50
CA ILE A 845 1.54 58.86 -33.32
C ILE A 845 2.99 58.51 -33.00
N ARG A 846 3.39 58.72 -31.74
CA ARG A 846 4.66 58.28 -31.18
C ARG A 846 4.42 57.07 -30.27
N ALA A 847 4.92 55.90 -30.64
CA ALA A 847 4.90 54.70 -29.81
C ALA A 847 6.17 54.65 -28.95
N ILE A 848 6.00 54.43 -27.65
CA ILE A 848 7.08 54.15 -26.70
C ILE A 848 7.09 52.65 -26.44
N MET A 849 8.21 51.99 -26.74
CA MET A 849 8.39 50.55 -26.52
C MET A 849 8.79 50.28 -25.06
N ILE A 850 8.55 49.05 -24.57
CA ILE A 850 8.92 48.62 -23.20
C ILE A 850 10.44 48.76 -22.96
N ASN A 851 11.26 48.59 -23.99
CA ASN A 851 12.71 48.78 -23.94
C ASN A 851 13.16 50.26 -24.06
N GLY A 852 12.23 51.22 -24.06
CA GLY A 852 12.51 52.65 -24.16
C GLY A 852 12.74 53.18 -25.58
N THR A 853 12.72 52.33 -26.62
CA THR A 853 12.86 52.78 -28.01
C THR A 853 11.58 53.50 -28.47
N GLU A 854 11.72 54.54 -29.29
CA GLU A 854 10.58 55.27 -29.85
C GLU A 854 10.36 54.93 -31.33
N LYS A 855 9.09 54.89 -31.74
CA LYS A 855 8.69 54.77 -33.16
C LYS A 855 7.60 55.75 -33.53
N TYR A 856 7.66 56.28 -34.75
CA TYR A 856 6.72 57.28 -35.23
C TYR A 856 5.89 56.74 -36.39
N SER A 857 4.62 57.15 -36.46
CA SER A 857 3.79 56.96 -37.64
C SER A 857 4.11 57.95 -38.75
N ALA A 858 3.48 57.78 -39.91
CA ALA A 858 3.37 58.86 -40.90
C ALA A 858 2.65 60.07 -40.30
N VAL A 859 3.04 61.27 -40.75
CA VAL A 859 2.37 62.53 -40.42
C VAL A 859 1.16 62.70 -41.33
N VAL A 860 -0.01 62.97 -40.74
CA VAL A 860 -1.27 63.17 -41.47
C VAL A 860 -1.78 64.60 -41.32
N ARG A 861 -2.28 65.16 -42.42
CA ARG A 861 -2.75 66.55 -42.50
C ARG A 861 -4.27 66.61 -42.50
N VAL A 862 -4.84 67.61 -41.82
CA VAL A 862 -6.26 67.96 -41.87
C VAL A 862 -6.43 69.48 -41.96
N ASN A 863 -7.40 69.95 -42.76
CA ASN A 863 -7.75 71.36 -42.85
C ASN A 863 -9.07 71.61 -42.12
N THR A 864 -9.08 72.44 -41.07
CA THR A 864 -10.25 72.90 -40.34
C THR A 864 -10.76 74.21 -40.97
N LYS A 865 -12.04 74.27 -41.37
CA LYS A 865 -12.63 75.49 -41.98
C LYS A 865 -12.84 76.62 -40.94
N ALA A 866 -12.44 77.85 -41.27
CA ALA A 866 -12.67 79.06 -40.47
C ALA A 866 -14.10 79.64 -40.67
N ASN A 867 -14.59 80.43 -39.70
CA ASN A 867 -15.93 81.06 -39.69
C ASN A 867 -16.12 82.11 -40.81
N ALA A 868 -17.37 82.33 -41.28
CA ALA A 868 -17.69 83.23 -42.40
C ALA A 868 -17.59 84.74 -42.07
N GLU A 869 -17.07 85.55 -43.00
CA GLU A 869 -16.91 87.02 -42.89
C GLU A 869 -18.22 87.78 -43.20
N THR A 870 -18.53 88.87 -42.46
CA THR A 870 -19.75 89.68 -42.64
C THR A 870 -19.49 91.19 -42.57
N LEU A 871 -19.91 91.94 -43.62
CA LEU A 871 -19.78 93.41 -43.72
C LEU A 871 -21.15 94.09 -43.71
N THR A 872 -21.45 94.90 -42.71
CA THR A 872 -22.71 95.66 -42.59
C THR A 872 -22.49 97.14 -42.34
N VAL A 873 -23.41 97.98 -42.81
CA VAL A 873 -23.37 99.44 -42.66
C VAL A 873 -24.70 99.96 -42.12
N TYR A 874 -24.66 100.82 -41.10
CA TYR A 874 -25.88 101.44 -40.55
C TYR A 874 -25.60 102.80 -39.88
N PRO A 875 -26.55 103.76 -39.92
CA PRO A 875 -27.76 103.72 -40.72
C PRO A 875 -27.44 103.85 -42.21
N ASN A 876 -28.23 103.19 -43.06
CA ASN A 876 -28.20 103.34 -44.50
C ASN A 876 -29.66 103.41 -44.97
N PRO A 877 -30.22 104.62 -45.24
CA PRO A 877 -29.51 105.85 -45.62
C PRO A 877 -28.80 106.60 -44.48
N VAL A 878 -27.68 107.24 -44.80
CA VAL A 878 -26.91 108.12 -43.90
C VAL A 878 -27.56 109.50 -43.87
N THR A 879 -27.98 109.95 -42.68
CA THR A 879 -28.52 111.30 -42.44
C THR A 879 -27.65 111.97 -41.38
N GLY A 880 -27.05 113.12 -41.70
CA GLY A 880 -26.12 113.82 -40.80
C GLY A 880 -24.63 113.47 -40.96
N GLY A 881 -24.24 112.82 -42.06
CA GLY A 881 -22.83 112.63 -42.44
C GLY A 881 -22.06 111.51 -41.71
N GLN A 882 -22.66 110.78 -40.77
CA GLN A 882 -22.02 109.69 -40.03
C GLN A 882 -22.68 108.33 -40.27
N PHE A 883 -21.87 107.27 -40.43
CA PHE A 883 -22.35 105.88 -40.38
C PHE A 883 -21.38 104.96 -39.63
N SER A 884 -21.89 103.81 -39.20
CA SER A 884 -21.15 102.73 -38.56
C SER A 884 -20.92 101.59 -39.55
N LEU A 885 -19.68 101.10 -39.60
CA LEU A 885 -19.22 99.96 -40.37
C LEU A 885 -18.98 98.78 -39.42
N GLN A 886 -19.80 97.74 -39.52
CA GLN A 886 -19.66 96.52 -38.75
C GLN A 886 -18.91 95.45 -39.55
N LEU A 887 -17.83 94.94 -38.96
CA LEU A 887 -16.95 93.91 -39.47
C LEU A 887 -17.14 92.66 -38.61
N GLY A 888 -17.52 91.52 -39.19
CA GLY A 888 -17.59 90.23 -38.49
C GLY A 888 -16.68 89.20 -39.16
N GLY A 889 -15.90 88.46 -38.38
CA GLY A 889 -15.08 87.35 -38.89
C GLY A 889 -13.84 87.73 -39.71
N TYR A 890 -13.49 89.01 -39.81
CA TYR A 890 -12.32 89.48 -40.57
C TYR A 890 -10.99 89.24 -39.85
N ALA A 891 -9.92 88.98 -40.61
CA ALA A 891 -8.57 88.81 -40.08
C ALA A 891 -8.00 90.13 -39.47
N LYS A 892 -7.00 89.99 -38.58
CA LYS A 892 -6.28 91.16 -38.04
C LYS A 892 -5.46 91.83 -39.14
N GLY A 893 -5.60 93.15 -39.32
CA GLY A 893 -4.87 93.89 -40.36
C GLY A 893 -5.31 95.33 -40.54
N ILE A 894 -4.64 96.04 -41.45
CA ILE A 894 -5.07 97.39 -41.88
C ILE A 894 -5.98 97.23 -43.09
N TYR A 895 -7.17 97.82 -43.01
CA TYR A 895 -8.14 97.85 -44.10
C TYR A 895 -8.33 99.28 -44.58
N GLN A 896 -8.50 99.45 -45.89
CA GLN A 896 -8.81 100.73 -46.50
C GLN A 896 -10.30 100.78 -46.83
N VAL A 897 -11.00 101.72 -46.20
CA VAL A 897 -12.38 102.07 -46.54
C VAL A 897 -12.36 103.11 -47.64
N ARG A 898 -13.16 102.91 -48.68
CA ARG A 898 -13.33 103.84 -49.81
C ARG A 898 -14.82 104.04 -50.11
N LEU A 899 -15.20 105.25 -50.50
CA LEU A 899 -16.50 105.48 -51.15
C LEU A 899 -16.26 105.95 -52.58
N THR A 900 -16.94 105.32 -53.53
CA THR A 900 -16.97 105.73 -54.93
C THR A 900 -18.38 106.15 -55.33
N ASN A 901 -18.49 107.23 -56.11
CA ASN A 901 -19.78 107.67 -56.66
C ASN A 901 -20.22 106.78 -57.83
N ALA A 902 -21.40 107.02 -58.40
CA ALA A 902 -21.92 106.26 -59.54
C ALA A 902 -21.03 106.30 -60.80
N ALA A 903 -20.14 107.28 -60.93
CA ALA A 903 -19.15 107.35 -62.01
C ALA A 903 -17.84 106.60 -61.69
N GLY A 904 -17.77 105.91 -60.54
CA GLY A 904 -16.56 105.22 -60.06
C GLY A 904 -15.48 106.14 -59.50
N GLN A 905 -15.74 107.45 -59.39
CA GLN A 905 -14.79 108.41 -58.83
C GLN A 905 -14.70 108.23 -57.31
N LEU A 906 -13.49 108.16 -56.78
CA LEU A 906 -13.22 108.09 -55.34
C LEU A 906 -13.56 109.43 -54.68
N VAL A 907 -14.54 109.43 -53.77
CA VAL A 907 -15.00 110.62 -53.05
C VAL A 907 -14.57 110.66 -51.58
N TYR A 908 -14.19 109.51 -51.00
CA TYR A 908 -13.68 109.41 -49.64
C TYR A 908 -12.78 108.18 -49.48
N THR A 909 -11.73 108.29 -48.67
CA THR A 909 -10.95 107.14 -48.23
C THR A 909 -10.40 107.31 -46.81
N ARG A 910 -10.34 106.21 -46.06
CA ARG A 910 -9.73 106.14 -44.73
C ARG A 910 -9.15 104.75 -44.47
N ALA A 911 -7.96 104.68 -43.88
CA ALA A 911 -7.42 103.43 -43.35
C ALA A 911 -7.94 103.20 -41.91
N ILE A 912 -8.31 101.95 -41.61
CA ILE A 912 -8.72 101.48 -40.29
C ILE A 912 -7.85 100.28 -39.89
N SER A 913 -7.50 100.18 -38.61
CA SER A 913 -6.75 99.03 -38.07
C SER A 913 -7.73 98.09 -37.36
N HIS A 914 -7.87 96.86 -37.86
CA HIS A 914 -8.76 95.84 -37.30
C HIS A 914 -7.98 94.80 -36.52
N ASN A 915 -8.44 94.45 -35.32
CA ASN A 915 -7.74 93.52 -34.43
C ASN A 915 -8.04 92.04 -34.68
N GLY A 916 -8.90 91.74 -35.66
CA GLY A 916 -9.37 90.38 -35.98
C GLY A 916 -10.66 90.02 -35.24
N GLY A 917 -11.51 89.19 -35.85
CA GLY A 917 -12.83 88.85 -35.34
C GLY A 917 -13.88 89.91 -35.68
N SER A 918 -14.78 90.23 -34.73
CA SER A 918 -15.88 91.18 -34.93
C SER A 918 -15.61 92.54 -34.30
N ALA A 919 -15.80 93.65 -35.03
CA ALA A 919 -15.66 95.02 -34.55
C ALA A 919 -16.64 96.00 -35.25
N THR A 920 -16.82 97.18 -34.67
CA THR A 920 -17.61 98.28 -35.26
C THR A 920 -16.77 99.54 -35.34
N GLU A 921 -16.69 100.14 -36.53
CA GLU A 921 -15.95 101.37 -36.81
C GLU A 921 -16.91 102.51 -37.16
N SER A 922 -16.75 103.67 -36.52
CA SER A 922 -17.55 104.86 -36.86
C SER A 922 -16.84 105.71 -37.91
N ILE A 923 -17.57 106.13 -38.95
CA ILE A 923 -17.06 106.88 -40.09
C ILE A 923 -17.84 108.18 -40.26
N GLN A 924 -17.12 109.29 -40.25
CA GLN A 924 -17.63 110.64 -40.53
C GLN A 924 -17.24 111.05 -41.95
N LEU A 925 -18.23 111.41 -42.76
CA LEU A 925 -18.04 111.88 -44.13
C LEU A 925 -17.75 113.39 -44.13
N PRO A 926 -16.80 113.87 -44.97
CA PRO A 926 -16.58 115.30 -45.16
C PRO A 926 -17.80 115.97 -45.78
N ALA A 927 -18.04 117.25 -45.46
CA ALA A 927 -19.14 118.04 -46.02
C ALA A 927 -19.13 118.19 -47.55
N THR A 928 -18.03 117.80 -48.20
CA THR A 928 -17.89 117.77 -49.67
C THR A 928 -18.58 116.58 -50.34
N VAL A 929 -18.96 115.54 -49.58
CA VAL A 929 -19.71 114.39 -50.10
C VAL A 929 -21.19 114.77 -50.24
N GLN A 930 -21.67 114.90 -51.48
CA GLN A 930 -23.05 115.28 -51.77
C GLN A 930 -24.04 114.13 -51.53
N PRO A 931 -25.33 114.40 -51.29
CA PRO A 931 -26.37 113.38 -51.26
C PRO A 931 -26.38 112.54 -52.55
N GLY A 932 -26.47 111.22 -52.43
CA GLY A 932 -26.39 110.30 -53.56
C GLY A 932 -26.13 108.84 -53.15
N LEU A 933 -26.20 107.94 -54.12
CA LEU A 933 -25.84 106.53 -53.93
C LEU A 933 -24.35 106.32 -54.19
N TYR A 934 -23.67 105.69 -53.23
CA TYR A 934 -22.24 105.39 -53.27
C TYR A 934 -22.00 103.90 -53.13
N THR A 935 -20.87 103.43 -53.63
CA THR A 935 -20.33 102.11 -53.31
C THR A 935 -19.27 102.26 -52.21
N LEU A 936 -19.53 101.69 -51.05
CA LEU A 936 -18.54 101.50 -50.00
C LEU A 936 -17.70 100.27 -50.33
N GLU A 937 -16.39 100.42 -50.28
CA GLU A 937 -15.42 99.34 -50.46
C GLU A 937 -14.56 99.22 -49.21
N LEU A 938 -14.40 98.00 -48.71
CA LEU A 938 -13.42 97.63 -47.70
C LEU A 938 -12.33 96.80 -48.38
N ILE A 939 -11.09 97.21 -48.27
CA ILE A 939 -9.97 96.62 -49.03
C ILE A 939 -8.84 96.23 -48.08
N SER A 940 -8.40 94.98 -48.13
CA SER A 940 -7.14 94.53 -47.51
C SER A 940 -6.03 94.42 -48.58
N THR A 941 -4.85 93.95 -48.19
CA THR A 941 -3.78 93.64 -49.16
C THR A 941 -4.14 92.51 -50.13
N GLU A 942 -5.12 91.68 -49.79
CA GLU A 942 -5.44 90.45 -50.53
C GLU A 942 -6.85 90.43 -51.11
N GLN A 943 -7.82 91.14 -50.50
CA GLN A 943 -9.24 91.03 -50.86
C GLN A 943 -9.99 92.36 -50.76
N LYS A 944 -11.13 92.43 -51.45
CA LYS A 944 -12.03 93.59 -51.51
C LYS A 944 -13.47 93.15 -51.32
N TRP A 945 -14.19 93.84 -50.43
CA TRP A 945 -15.62 93.65 -50.15
C TRP A 945 -16.37 94.96 -50.43
N THR A 946 -17.62 94.87 -50.91
CA THR A 946 -18.40 96.05 -51.29
C THR A 946 -19.80 96.06 -50.69
N LYS A 947 -20.33 97.25 -50.39
CA LYS A 947 -21.71 97.51 -49.94
C LYS A 947 -22.22 98.83 -50.53
N SER A 948 -23.48 98.89 -50.91
CA SER A 948 -24.12 100.15 -51.31
C SER A 948 -24.39 101.02 -50.08
N LEU A 949 -24.11 102.32 -50.17
CA LEU A 949 -24.37 103.31 -49.13
C LEU A 949 -25.10 104.51 -49.73
N LEU A 950 -26.31 104.79 -49.26
CA LEU A 950 -27.10 105.95 -49.67
C LEU A 950 -26.86 107.09 -48.69
N VAL A 951 -26.37 108.24 -49.16
CA VAL A 951 -26.21 109.47 -48.38
C VAL A 951 -27.37 110.41 -48.74
N LYS A 952 -28.09 110.93 -47.75
CA LYS A 952 -29.24 111.83 -47.95
C LYS A 952 -28.96 113.25 -47.53
#